data_AF-R7PVU1-F1
#
_entry.id   AF-R7PVU1-F1
#
_cell.length_a   1.000
_cell.length_b   1.000
_cell.length_c   1.000
_cell.angle_alpha   90.00
_cell.angle_beta   90.00
_cell.angle_gamma   90.00
#
_symmetry.space_group_name_H-M   'P 1'
#
loop_
_entity.id
_entity.type
_entity.pdbx_description
1 polymer ?
#
loop_
_entity_poly.entity_id
_entity_poly.type
_entity_poly.pdbx_seq_one_letter_code
_entity_poly.pdbx_strand_id
1 'polypeptide(L)'
;MSDAKEHRHTEGILVNRLNFKVNEVEFNKRYTILHAEYAAYEVRKNAVRLLSKFHTVKAIRYEFGGTSFYVLLKGNSEKDEIKDTLNTIVLDDPVQEEKYSQVAPDMIFELLLIGLSYNDSDKEEDGENLAYSNLDGGVYTFEPEDVKEDRVVTFNIKARKAKDCVDLFGETQMQFPAQTFASVAKMNETEADRKYLKGLPRFQMVGNTYMKLSNGGEFGSGGREYVKHGYCGMKKASMDFLALSGVQDFDKSKMGRTRLTLRKMRREYEDIGFEAEFVRTDLFDGNKYSKKNSGFDKFLKKLWEGRSIHIIDKVKSPTSASIVRGITLDMKKEFGVDVVSSDEVVKDEFNIVVVLKNVHDPNHLTYKDTMVQHVSVKNFAAVYHRKDEKKLKELFEKIESEKITNQRKSSLVVILSDLIIKDDVIHTKQTFFDWYKERILDKEPVNTLDRKWRFYDRVRIENTDPEHRMEAKFSDKMGCLELDTDGSMTYSLIEESDVKDDFQLKLIWKQFNKDQGNIKGVLSDGENTYAFLSTDVRMIPEIDMIRQKLRDNEKGHAEDESISLTGDIRARGSYEMYLKACTDVRYSYVKSECYYFVGVRGDNIDTVLHWSAGLLRIKRLEGSEKVPEVVFDMMLAPFVRLNRFTIVPYPFKYLREFEKTHGLENFVPEDPSEEETGKDRENQWTLDMFGL
;
A
#
# COMPACT_ATOMS: atom_id res chain seq x y z
N MET A 1 -20.98 -6.05 44.94
CA MET A 1 -21.35 -5.68 43.56
C MET A 1 -20.16 -4.91 43.02
N SER A 2 -19.23 -5.65 42.42
CA SER A 2 -17.87 -5.20 42.10
C SER A 2 -17.75 -4.80 40.63
N ASP A 3 -17.10 -3.66 40.44
CA ASP A 3 -16.15 -3.33 39.38
C ASP A 3 -16.65 -3.38 37.94
N ALA A 4 -17.13 -2.20 37.49
CA ALA A 4 -16.92 -1.75 36.13
C ALA A 4 -15.40 -1.79 35.84
N LYS A 5 -14.95 -2.82 35.13
CA LYS A 5 -13.65 -2.80 34.47
C LYS A 5 -13.68 -1.68 33.43
N GLU A 6 -13.18 -0.50 33.78
CA GLU A 6 -12.65 0.44 32.81
C GLU A 6 -11.72 -0.36 31.88
N HIS A 7 -12.11 -0.45 30.61
CA HIS A 7 -11.24 -0.99 29.59
C HIS A 7 -10.00 -0.09 29.55
N ARG A 8 -8.87 -0.59 30.05
CA ARG A 8 -7.57 0.08 29.91
C ARG A 8 -7.36 0.33 28.42
N HIS A 9 -7.52 1.58 28.00
CA HIS A 9 -7.03 2.03 26.71
C HIS A 9 -5.55 1.66 26.64
N THR A 10 -5.11 1.06 25.54
CA THR A 10 -3.67 0.98 25.27
C THR A 10 -3.19 2.41 25.05
N GLU A 11 -2.40 2.93 25.98
CA GLU A 11 -1.72 4.21 25.79
C GLU A 11 -0.82 4.09 24.55
N GLY A 12 -0.97 5.03 23.63
CA GLY A 12 -0.22 5.08 22.37
C GLY A 12 -0.61 4.07 21.28
N ILE A 13 0.22 4.10 20.24
CA ILE A 13 0.12 3.35 18.98
C ILE A 13 1.50 2.79 18.63
N LEU A 14 1.56 1.58 18.11
CA LEU A 14 2.79 0.99 17.60
C LEU A 14 3.08 1.47 16.18
N VAL A 15 4.35 1.67 15.86
CA VAL A 15 4.82 1.99 14.50
C VAL A 15 5.84 0.97 14.02
N ASN A 16 6.09 0.91 12.71
CA ASN A 16 7.06 -0.01 12.09
C ASN A 16 8.53 0.40 12.33
N ARG A 17 8.82 0.96 13.51
CA ARG A 17 10.18 1.16 14.03
C ARG A 17 10.44 0.18 15.14
N LEU A 18 11.67 -0.32 15.21
CA LEU A 18 12.08 -1.25 16.23
C LEU A 18 13.07 -0.62 17.19
N ASN A 19 12.80 -0.80 18.48
CA ASN A 19 13.84 -0.76 19.51
C ASN A 19 14.28 -2.21 19.72
N PHE A 20 15.56 -2.49 19.53
CA PHE A 20 16.11 -3.80 19.82
C PHE A 20 17.42 -3.66 20.60
N LYS A 21 17.72 -4.69 21.39
CA LYS A 21 18.88 -4.74 22.27
C LYS A 21 19.54 -6.09 22.13
N VAL A 22 20.87 -6.07 22.18
CA VAL A 22 21.74 -7.25 22.22
C VAL A 22 22.83 -6.98 23.23
N ASN A 23 23.23 -8.00 23.98
CA ASN A 23 24.43 -7.93 24.82
C ASN A 23 25.67 -8.08 23.91
N GLU A 24 26.37 -6.97 23.64
CA GLU A 24 27.56 -6.94 22.78
C GLU A 24 28.65 -7.93 23.22
N VAL A 25 28.84 -8.12 24.53
CA VAL A 25 29.85 -9.06 25.05
C VAL A 25 29.48 -10.50 24.71
N GLU A 26 28.22 -10.89 24.92
CA GLU A 26 27.76 -12.24 24.56
C GLU A 26 27.66 -12.44 23.05
N PHE A 27 27.30 -11.40 22.31
CA PHE A 27 27.31 -11.41 20.85
C PHE A 27 28.71 -11.72 20.31
N ASN A 28 29.73 -10.95 20.72
CA ASN A 28 31.10 -11.11 20.24
C ASN A 28 31.76 -12.45 20.66
N LYS A 29 31.24 -13.13 21.69
CA LYS A 29 31.68 -14.49 22.04
C LYS A 29 31.20 -15.54 21.04
N ARG A 30 30.05 -15.30 20.39
CA ARG A 30 29.32 -16.30 19.60
C ARG A 30 29.34 -16.00 18.12
N TYR A 31 29.40 -14.72 17.77
CA TYR A 31 29.26 -14.25 16.41
C TYR A 31 30.41 -13.33 16.02
N THR A 32 30.75 -13.39 14.73
CA THR A 32 31.74 -12.51 14.11
C THR A 32 31.10 -11.90 12.87
N ILE A 33 31.33 -10.60 12.65
CA ILE A 33 30.83 -9.89 11.47
C ILE A 33 32.02 -9.62 10.55
N LEU A 34 31.90 -10.04 9.29
CA LEU A 34 32.84 -9.68 8.24
C LEU A 34 32.20 -8.65 7.31
N HIS A 35 33.01 -7.70 6.83
CA HIS A 35 32.63 -6.67 5.88
C HIS A 35 33.54 -6.75 4.65
N ALA A 36 32.93 -6.65 3.46
CA ALA A 36 33.59 -6.81 2.18
C ALA A 36 33.03 -5.84 1.13
N GLU A 37 33.90 -5.30 0.27
CA GLU A 37 33.55 -4.40 -0.83
C GLU A 37 33.83 -5.03 -2.21
N TYR A 38 33.07 -4.68 -3.24
CA TYR A 38 33.11 -5.33 -4.55
C TYR A 38 32.87 -4.35 -5.70
N ALA A 39 33.51 -4.60 -6.86
CA ALA A 39 33.47 -3.67 -7.99
C ALA A 39 32.13 -3.62 -8.75
N ALA A 40 31.37 -4.72 -8.74
CA ALA A 40 30.18 -4.86 -9.57
C ALA A 40 29.14 -5.82 -8.98
N TYR A 41 27.86 -5.58 -9.29
CA TYR A 41 26.72 -6.37 -8.81
C TYR A 41 26.88 -7.89 -9.03
N GLU A 42 27.57 -8.34 -10.08
CA GLU A 42 27.73 -9.77 -10.37
C GLU A 42 28.54 -10.55 -9.34
N VAL A 43 29.37 -9.85 -8.55
CA VAL A 43 30.10 -10.44 -7.42
C VAL A 43 29.14 -10.98 -6.36
N ARG A 44 27.98 -10.36 -6.16
CA ARG A 44 26.93 -10.79 -5.22
C ARG A 44 26.50 -12.23 -5.45
N LYS A 45 26.34 -12.64 -6.70
CA LYS A 45 25.93 -14.01 -7.07
C LYS A 45 27.00 -15.03 -6.71
N ASN A 46 28.26 -14.66 -6.92
CA ASN A 46 29.41 -15.50 -6.59
C ASN A 46 29.59 -15.62 -5.07
N ALA A 47 29.41 -14.53 -4.32
CA ALA A 47 29.56 -14.51 -2.86
C ALA A 47 28.64 -15.52 -2.17
N VAL A 48 27.32 -15.51 -2.46
CA VAL A 48 26.39 -16.49 -1.88
C VAL A 48 26.80 -17.92 -2.20
N ARG A 49 27.15 -18.20 -3.46
CA ARG A 49 27.54 -19.55 -3.91
C ARG A 49 28.81 -20.03 -3.20
N LEU A 50 29.83 -19.18 -3.10
CA LEU A 50 31.09 -19.52 -2.44
C LEU A 50 30.89 -19.72 -0.94
N LEU A 51 30.15 -18.81 -0.29
CA LEU A 51 29.93 -18.84 1.15
C LEU A 51 28.98 -19.95 1.60
N SER A 52 28.06 -20.42 0.74
CA SER A 52 27.09 -21.47 1.08
C SER A 52 27.70 -22.82 1.47
N LYS A 53 29.01 -23.01 1.27
CA LYS A 53 29.75 -24.22 1.64
C LYS A 53 30.19 -24.25 3.11
N PHE A 54 30.22 -23.09 3.77
CA PHE A 54 30.69 -22.96 5.14
C PHE A 54 29.54 -23.04 6.13
N HIS A 55 29.71 -23.85 7.17
CA HIS A 55 28.67 -24.17 8.14
C HIS A 55 28.51 -23.06 9.18
N THR A 56 29.59 -22.32 9.42
CA THR A 56 29.63 -21.17 10.31
C THR A 56 28.94 -19.94 9.71
N VAL A 57 28.80 -19.83 8.38
CA VAL A 57 28.09 -18.72 7.74
C VAL A 57 26.60 -18.80 8.06
N LYS A 58 26.09 -17.81 8.78
CA LYS A 58 24.68 -17.70 9.17
C LYS A 58 23.88 -16.77 8.27
N ALA A 59 24.45 -15.63 7.90
CA ALA A 59 23.76 -14.63 7.10
C ALA A 59 24.71 -13.87 6.20
N ILE A 60 24.17 -13.36 5.09
CA ILE A 60 24.83 -12.42 4.19
C ILE A 60 23.85 -11.28 3.93
N ARG A 61 24.19 -10.03 4.26
CA ARG A 61 23.34 -8.85 4.03
C ARG A 61 24.08 -7.86 3.13
N TYR A 62 23.46 -7.47 2.03
CA TYR A 62 24.03 -6.52 1.07
C TYR A 62 23.62 -5.09 1.41
N GLU A 63 24.51 -4.13 1.18
CA GLU A 63 24.11 -2.72 1.16
C GLU A 63 23.24 -2.41 -0.06
N PHE A 64 22.26 -1.54 0.14
CA PHE A 64 21.34 -1.16 -0.93
C PHE A 64 21.95 -0.07 -1.80
N GLY A 65 22.08 -0.32 -3.11
CA GLY A 65 22.71 0.61 -4.04
C GLY A 65 24.22 0.80 -3.82
N GLY A 66 24.81 0.01 -2.92
CA GLY A 66 26.22 0.06 -2.56
C GLY A 66 27.02 -1.10 -3.14
N THR A 67 28.32 -0.99 -2.99
CA THR A 67 29.33 -1.96 -3.42
C THR A 67 29.82 -2.83 -2.26
N SER A 68 29.04 -3.01 -1.20
CA SER A 68 29.49 -3.74 0.00
C SER A 68 28.45 -4.73 0.53
N PHE A 69 28.91 -5.70 1.32
CA PHE A 69 28.08 -6.64 2.05
C PHE A 69 28.71 -7.07 3.37
N TYR A 70 27.85 -7.52 4.27
CA TYR A 70 28.19 -8.05 5.58
C TYR A 70 27.88 -9.54 5.67
N VAL A 71 28.73 -10.29 6.37
CA VAL A 71 28.55 -11.72 6.64
C VAL A 71 28.54 -11.95 8.14
N LEU A 72 27.52 -12.65 8.64
CA LEU A 72 27.44 -13.09 10.03
C LEU A 72 27.96 -14.53 10.13
N LEU A 73 28.97 -14.74 10.95
CA LEU A 73 29.51 -16.06 11.28
C LEU A 73 29.07 -16.47 12.68
N LYS A 74 28.73 -17.75 12.88
CA LYS A 74 28.55 -18.37 14.20
C LYS A 74 29.81 -19.15 14.55
N GLY A 75 30.60 -18.63 15.49
CA GLY A 75 31.92 -19.12 15.81
C GLY A 75 32.97 -18.74 14.78
N ASN A 76 34.21 -19.18 15.01
CA ASN A 76 35.39 -18.73 14.26
C ASN A 76 36.20 -19.86 13.62
N SER A 77 35.68 -21.10 13.59
CA SER A 77 36.44 -22.27 13.13
C SER A 77 36.81 -22.23 11.64
N GLU A 78 35.96 -21.65 10.79
CA GLU A 78 36.17 -21.54 9.33
C GLU A 78 36.51 -20.09 8.92
N LYS A 79 36.77 -19.17 9.87
CA LYS A 79 36.85 -17.72 9.61
C LYS A 79 37.93 -17.37 8.58
N ASP A 80 39.14 -17.88 8.76
CA ASP A 80 40.28 -17.50 7.91
C ASP A 80 40.08 -18.03 6.47
N GLU A 81 39.56 -19.24 6.30
CA GLU A 81 39.22 -19.82 4.98
C GLU A 81 38.10 -19.03 4.27
N ILE A 82 37.13 -18.54 5.04
CA ILE A 82 36.08 -17.65 4.52
C ILE A 82 36.68 -16.32 4.05
N LYS A 83 37.58 -15.72 4.83
CA LYS A 83 38.26 -14.47 4.45
C LYS A 83 39.08 -14.66 3.18
N ASP A 84 39.85 -15.75 3.08
CA ASP A 84 40.63 -16.07 1.89
C ASP A 84 39.74 -16.25 0.67
N THR A 85 38.62 -16.97 0.82
CA THR A 85 37.63 -17.15 -0.25
C THR A 85 37.04 -15.82 -0.71
N LEU A 86 36.66 -14.95 0.22
CA LEU A 86 36.10 -13.64 -0.09
C LEU A 86 37.12 -12.71 -0.76
N ASN A 87 38.37 -12.72 -0.31
CA ASN A 87 39.47 -11.96 -0.92
C ASN A 87 39.68 -12.28 -2.41
N THR A 88 39.17 -13.41 -2.92
CA THR A 88 39.24 -13.74 -4.37
C THR A 88 38.20 -13.02 -5.24
N ILE A 89 37.17 -12.41 -4.65
CA ILE A 89 36.02 -11.83 -5.37
C ILE A 89 35.74 -10.36 -5.03
N VAL A 90 36.43 -9.80 -4.03
CA VAL A 90 36.29 -8.41 -3.55
C VAL A 90 37.25 -7.46 -4.27
N LEU A 91 37.11 -6.15 -4.03
CA LEU A 91 38.08 -5.13 -4.46
C LEU A 91 39.45 -5.36 -3.80
N ASP A 92 40.50 -4.65 -4.24
CA ASP A 92 41.89 -4.80 -3.74
C ASP A 92 42.05 -4.59 -2.22
N ASP A 93 40.99 -4.17 -1.52
CA ASP A 93 40.95 -4.03 -0.07
C ASP A 93 40.58 -5.36 0.64
N PRO A 94 41.29 -5.75 1.70
CA PRO A 94 41.05 -7.00 2.39
C PRO A 94 39.74 -6.97 3.18
N VAL A 95 39.07 -8.13 3.23
CA VAL A 95 37.88 -8.36 4.06
C VAL A 95 38.16 -7.98 5.52
N GLN A 96 37.33 -7.09 6.07
CA GLN A 96 37.48 -6.54 7.41
C GLN A 96 36.61 -7.30 8.42
N GLU A 97 37.06 -7.35 9.67
CA GLU A 97 36.27 -7.85 10.79
C GLU A 97 35.71 -6.64 11.54
N GLU A 98 34.39 -6.59 11.68
CA GLU A 98 33.68 -5.47 12.30
C GLU A 98 33.23 -5.84 13.72
N LYS A 99 33.38 -4.90 14.66
CA LYS A 99 32.74 -5.03 15.97
C LYS A 99 31.25 -4.71 15.85
N TYR A 100 30.44 -5.30 16.72
CA TYR A 100 29.02 -4.99 16.86
C TYR A 100 28.75 -3.47 16.84
N SER A 101 29.49 -2.70 17.64
CA SER A 101 29.36 -1.25 17.78
C SER A 101 29.76 -0.42 16.55
N GLN A 102 30.42 -1.03 15.56
CA GLN A 102 30.81 -0.36 14.31
C GLN A 102 29.77 -0.54 13.21
N VAL A 103 28.83 -1.47 13.37
CA VAL A 103 27.84 -1.84 12.37
C VAL A 103 26.51 -1.17 12.71
N ALA A 104 25.84 -0.61 11.70
CA ALA A 104 24.57 0.09 11.93
C ALA A 104 23.50 -0.84 12.53
N PRO A 105 22.62 -0.34 13.42
CA PRO A 105 21.61 -1.17 14.09
C PRO A 105 20.69 -1.94 13.11
N ASP A 106 20.29 -1.34 11.99
CA ASP A 106 19.47 -2.02 11.00
C ASP A 106 20.21 -3.18 10.31
N MET A 107 21.53 -3.07 10.15
CA MET A 107 22.42 -4.12 9.61
C MET A 107 22.53 -5.29 10.57
N ILE A 108 22.78 -5.02 11.85
CA ILE A 108 22.80 -6.04 12.89
C ILE A 108 21.46 -6.79 12.93
N PHE A 109 20.35 -6.05 12.99
CA PHE A 109 19.03 -6.66 13.08
C PHE A 109 18.74 -7.53 11.85
N GLU A 110 19.04 -7.04 10.64
CA GLU A 110 18.80 -7.81 9.41
C GLU A 110 19.71 -9.04 9.31
N LEU A 111 20.97 -8.96 9.76
CA LEU A 111 21.86 -10.11 9.81
C LEU A 111 21.34 -11.20 10.75
N LEU A 112 20.83 -10.82 11.94
CA LEU A 112 20.19 -11.76 12.86
C LEU A 112 18.89 -12.31 12.28
N LEU A 113 18.09 -11.48 11.60
CA LEU A 113 16.87 -11.91 10.94
C LEU A 113 17.18 -12.97 9.86
N ILE A 114 18.14 -12.69 8.97
CA ILE A 114 18.63 -13.62 7.94
C ILE A 114 19.32 -14.83 8.56
N GLY A 115 19.88 -14.71 9.77
CA GLY A 115 20.54 -15.81 10.47
C GLY A 115 19.59 -16.88 11.01
N LEU A 116 18.27 -16.63 10.99
CA LEU A 116 17.26 -17.55 11.48
C LEU A 116 17.31 -18.89 10.74
N SER A 117 17.32 -19.99 11.49
CA SER A 117 17.38 -21.34 10.93
C SER A 117 15.98 -21.99 10.87
N TYR A 118 15.71 -22.79 9.83
CA TYR A 118 14.52 -23.64 9.81
C TYR A 118 14.74 -24.86 10.70
N ASN A 119 13.90 -25.05 11.73
CA ASN A 119 13.92 -26.22 12.61
C ASN A 119 12.56 -26.93 12.56
N ASP A 120 12.56 -28.24 12.27
CA ASP A 120 11.34 -29.07 12.21
C ASP A 120 10.59 -29.16 13.56
N SER A 121 11.25 -28.83 14.67
CA SER A 121 10.68 -28.82 16.03
C SER A 121 9.73 -27.65 16.30
N ASP A 122 9.64 -26.67 15.40
CA ASP A 122 8.86 -25.45 15.62
C ASP A 122 7.36 -25.59 15.25
N LYS A 123 6.94 -26.77 14.76
CA LYS A 123 5.60 -27.02 14.18
C LYS A 123 4.43 -26.89 15.16
N GLU A 124 4.62 -27.19 16.45
CA GLU A 124 3.51 -27.24 17.41
C GLU A 124 3.14 -25.88 18.02
N GLU A 125 4.01 -24.85 17.93
CA GLU A 125 3.77 -23.53 18.55
C GLU A 125 3.72 -22.34 17.58
N ASP A 126 4.33 -22.46 16.39
CA ASP A 126 4.52 -21.32 15.47
C ASP A 126 3.56 -21.30 14.26
N GLY A 127 2.57 -22.20 14.25
CA GLY A 127 1.75 -22.46 13.07
C GLY A 127 2.46 -23.45 12.13
N GLU A 128 1.67 -24.32 11.51
CA GLU A 128 2.18 -25.26 10.53
C GLU A 128 2.74 -24.48 9.33
N ASN A 129 4.06 -24.46 9.14
CA ASN A 129 4.78 -24.09 7.89
C ASN A 129 5.42 -22.69 7.74
N LEU A 130 5.86 -22.01 8.80
CA LEU A 130 6.78 -20.88 8.61
C LEU A 130 8.18 -21.34 8.20
N ALA A 131 8.37 -21.48 6.89
CA ALA A 131 9.64 -21.82 6.30
C ALA A 131 10.50 -20.58 6.08
N TYR A 132 11.74 -20.62 6.56
CA TYR A 132 12.71 -19.54 6.39
C TYR A 132 13.66 -19.89 5.25
N SER A 133 13.74 -18.98 4.30
CA SER A 133 14.59 -19.13 3.13
C SER A 133 15.55 -17.96 3.12
N ASN A 134 16.81 -18.18 3.49
CA ASN A 134 17.84 -17.13 3.60
C ASN A 134 18.55 -16.93 2.26
N LEU A 135 17.75 -16.76 1.22
CA LEU A 135 18.20 -16.52 -0.14
C LEU A 135 18.74 -15.13 -0.28
N ASP A 136 19.76 -14.92 -1.11
CA ASP A 136 20.22 -13.60 -1.58
C ASP A 136 20.38 -12.48 -0.53
N GLY A 137 20.39 -12.83 0.77
CA GLY A 137 20.33 -11.89 1.89
C GLY A 137 18.94 -11.35 2.22
N GLY A 138 17.88 -12.15 2.14
CA GLY A 138 16.53 -11.82 2.59
C GLY A 138 15.86 -12.98 3.32
N VAL A 139 14.81 -12.68 4.08
CA VAL A 139 14.05 -13.67 4.85
C VAL A 139 12.67 -13.83 4.29
N TYR A 140 12.48 -14.90 3.53
CA TYR A 140 11.22 -15.19 2.86
C TYR A 140 10.45 -16.25 3.61
N THR A 141 9.16 -16.00 3.83
CA THR A 141 8.20 -16.96 4.39
C THR A 141 7.01 -17.10 3.46
N PHE A 142 6.51 -18.32 3.29
CA PHE A 142 5.34 -18.62 2.47
C PHE A 142 4.67 -19.91 2.94
N GLU A 143 3.38 -20.02 2.62
CA GLU A 143 2.53 -21.17 2.93
C GLU A 143 2.29 -22.02 1.67
N PRO A 144 1.85 -23.29 1.80
CA PRO A 144 1.47 -24.11 0.65
C PRO A 144 0.45 -23.43 -0.28
N GLU A 145 -0.47 -22.64 0.28
CA GLU A 145 -1.47 -21.88 -0.49
C GLU A 145 -0.87 -20.72 -1.31
N ASP A 146 0.32 -20.23 -0.95
CA ASP A 146 1.01 -19.17 -1.68
C ASP A 146 1.70 -19.69 -2.96
N VAL A 147 1.87 -21.02 -3.07
CA VAL A 147 2.41 -21.69 -4.25
C VAL A 147 1.31 -21.79 -5.31
N LYS A 148 1.49 -21.06 -6.41
CA LYS A 148 0.62 -21.09 -7.59
C LYS A 148 1.29 -21.84 -8.73
N GLU A 149 0.54 -22.13 -9.79
CA GLU A 149 1.07 -22.84 -10.96
C GLU A 149 2.22 -22.08 -11.63
N ASP A 150 2.13 -20.75 -11.69
CA ASP A 150 3.03 -19.86 -12.40
C ASP A 150 4.05 -19.14 -11.50
N ARG A 151 3.87 -19.20 -10.17
CA ARG A 151 4.68 -18.45 -9.22
C ARG A 151 4.54 -18.92 -7.78
N VAL A 152 5.44 -18.47 -6.91
CA VAL A 152 5.29 -18.48 -5.45
C VAL A 152 5.20 -17.04 -4.96
N VAL A 153 4.19 -16.74 -4.14
CA VAL A 153 4.12 -15.46 -3.42
C VAL A 153 4.81 -15.62 -2.09
N THR A 154 5.72 -14.71 -1.74
CA THR A 154 6.47 -14.79 -0.49
C THR A 154 6.34 -13.51 0.31
N PHE A 155 6.41 -13.63 1.63
CA PHE A 155 6.54 -12.51 2.53
C PHE A 155 8.01 -12.30 2.86
N ASN A 156 8.55 -11.11 2.62
CA ASN A 156 9.94 -10.81 2.96
C ASN A 156 9.97 -9.76 4.07
N ILE A 157 10.50 -10.14 5.24
CA ILE A 157 10.67 -9.20 6.36
C ILE A 157 12.05 -8.58 6.23
N LYS A 158 12.12 -7.25 6.28
CA LYS A 158 13.38 -6.51 6.11
C LYS A 158 13.53 -5.42 7.16
N ALA A 159 14.75 -5.27 7.67
CA ALA A 159 15.14 -4.10 8.43
C ALA A 159 15.91 -3.11 7.54
N ARG A 160 15.64 -1.82 7.69
CA ARG A 160 16.28 -0.75 6.93
C ARG A 160 16.58 0.43 7.84
N LYS A 161 17.59 1.20 7.49
CA LYS A 161 17.79 2.52 8.05
C LYS A 161 16.56 3.39 7.76
N ALA A 162 16.02 4.02 8.80
CA ALA A 162 14.93 4.99 8.67
C ALA A 162 15.35 6.14 7.72
N LYS A 163 14.49 6.48 6.76
CA LYS A 163 14.72 7.57 5.79
C LYS A 163 14.21 8.90 6.33
N ASP A 164 13.01 8.89 6.88
CA ASP A 164 12.46 10.05 7.57
C ASP A 164 12.60 9.82 9.07
N CYS A 165 13.60 10.49 9.65
CA CYS A 165 13.72 10.62 11.10
C CYS A 165 12.76 11.72 11.54
N VAL A 166 11.55 11.34 11.92
CA VAL A 166 10.99 12.04 13.08
C VAL A 166 11.89 11.58 14.22
N ASP A 167 12.70 12.48 14.81
CA ASP A 167 13.63 12.14 15.91
C ASP A 167 12.99 11.30 17.04
N LEU A 168 11.65 11.29 17.08
CA LEU A 168 10.79 10.57 18.01
C LEU A 168 10.65 9.06 17.73
N PHE A 169 10.98 8.56 16.53
CA PHE A 169 10.80 7.15 16.17
C PHE A 169 12.14 6.53 15.79
N GLY A 170 12.54 5.46 16.48
CA GLY A 170 13.88 4.86 16.40
C GLY A 170 14.46 4.58 15.00
N GLU A 171 15.76 4.30 14.95
CA GLU A 171 16.56 4.32 13.71
C GLU A 171 16.34 3.11 12.78
N THR A 172 15.82 2.00 13.31
CA THR A 172 15.57 0.76 12.56
C THR A 172 14.12 0.68 12.12
N GLN A 173 13.88 0.74 10.80
CA GLN A 173 12.58 0.55 10.18
C GLN A 173 12.37 -0.90 9.75
N MET A 174 11.18 -1.45 10.02
CA MET A 174 10.73 -2.71 9.44
C MET A 174 9.88 -2.47 8.18
N GLN A 175 10.15 -3.26 7.15
CA GLN A 175 9.36 -3.31 5.93
C GLN A 175 8.75 -4.71 5.76
N PHE A 176 7.53 -4.75 5.21
CA PHE A 176 6.73 -5.96 5.07
C PHE A 176 6.36 -6.28 3.58
N PRO A 177 7.31 -6.24 2.61
CA PRO A 177 7.00 -6.49 1.20
C PRO A 177 6.50 -7.92 0.92
N ALA A 178 5.51 -8.02 0.03
CA ALA A 178 5.15 -9.27 -0.63
C ALA A 178 5.90 -9.37 -1.97
N GLN A 179 6.55 -10.50 -2.23
CA GLN A 179 7.41 -10.71 -3.40
C GLN A 179 6.94 -11.90 -4.23
N THR A 180 7.35 -11.91 -5.50
CA THR A 180 7.03 -13.00 -6.43
C THR A 180 8.30 -13.72 -6.85
N PHE A 181 8.24 -15.05 -6.78
CA PHE A 181 9.16 -15.95 -7.46
C PHE A 181 8.42 -16.59 -8.63
N ALA A 182 8.62 -16.10 -9.85
CA ALA A 182 7.95 -16.64 -11.03
C ALA A 182 8.60 -17.93 -11.52
N SER A 183 7.78 -18.85 -11.99
CA SER A 183 8.23 -20.09 -12.63
C SER A 183 8.91 -19.77 -13.96
N VAL A 184 10.16 -20.24 -14.12
CA VAL A 184 10.92 -20.07 -15.36
C VAL A 184 10.19 -20.69 -16.56
N ALA A 185 9.45 -21.78 -16.33
CA ALA A 185 8.69 -22.48 -17.37
C ALA A 185 7.51 -21.67 -17.95
N LYS A 186 7.11 -20.56 -17.33
CA LYS A 186 5.97 -19.73 -17.76
C LYS A 186 6.38 -18.34 -18.27
N MET A 187 7.66 -18.03 -18.31
CA MET A 187 8.15 -16.77 -18.85
C MET A 187 8.16 -16.84 -20.38
N ASN A 188 7.41 -15.95 -21.05
CA ASN A 188 7.22 -15.95 -22.50
C ASN A 188 8.56 -15.92 -23.23
N GLU A 189 8.71 -16.83 -24.18
CA GLU A 189 9.99 -17.28 -24.72
C GLU A 189 10.58 -16.39 -25.82
N THR A 190 10.50 -15.05 -25.73
CA THR A 190 11.23 -14.22 -26.70
C THR A 190 12.74 -14.36 -26.49
N GLU A 191 13.54 -14.19 -27.55
CA GLU A 191 15.01 -14.33 -27.45
C GLU A 191 15.63 -13.30 -26.50
N ALA A 192 15.04 -12.11 -26.42
CA ALA A 192 15.42 -11.04 -25.48
C ALA A 192 15.11 -11.44 -24.02
N ASP A 193 13.90 -11.96 -23.75
CA ASP A 193 13.54 -12.44 -22.41
C ASP A 193 14.47 -13.57 -21.96
N ARG A 194 14.75 -14.54 -22.84
CA ARG A 194 15.71 -15.63 -22.54
C ARG A 194 17.10 -15.11 -22.19
N LYS A 195 17.57 -14.03 -22.83
CA LYS A 195 18.87 -13.41 -22.55
C LYS A 195 18.89 -12.72 -21.19
N TYR A 196 17.84 -11.97 -20.84
CA TYR A 196 17.70 -11.34 -19.53
C TYR A 196 17.58 -12.39 -18.40
N LEU A 197 16.77 -13.42 -18.59
CA LEU A 197 16.56 -14.50 -17.61
C LEU A 197 17.80 -15.35 -17.34
N LYS A 198 18.70 -15.50 -18.31
CA LYS A 198 20.01 -16.14 -18.09
C LYS A 198 20.87 -15.40 -17.07
N GLY A 199 20.66 -14.09 -16.92
CA GLY A 199 21.36 -13.27 -15.93
C GLY A 199 20.81 -13.41 -14.52
N LEU A 200 19.55 -13.83 -14.32
CA LEU A 200 18.92 -13.80 -13.00
C LEU A 200 19.30 -15.01 -12.12
N PRO A 201 19.43 -14.81 -10.79
CA PRO A 201 19.57 -15.92 -9.85
C PRO A 201 18.38 -16.88 -9.95
N ARG A 202 18.67 -18.17 -10.03
CA ARG A 202 17.65 -19.23 -10.09
C ARG A 202 17.44 -19.85 -8.73
N PHE A 203 16.20 -20.22 -8.45
CA PHE A 203 15.78 -20.80 -7.19
C PHE A 203 14.97 -22.07 -7.42
N GLN A 204 15.02 -22.99 -6.47
CA GLN A 204 14.21 -24.20 -6.46
C GLN A 204 13.52 -24.34 -5.11
N MET A 205 12.28 -24.83 -5.13
CA MET A 205 11.54 -25.11 -3.91
C MET A 205 11.88 -26.51 -3.39
N VAL A 206 12.16 -26.64 -2.10
CA VAL A 206 12.47 -27.91 -1.44
C VAL A 206 11.27 -28.31 -0.59
N GLY A 207 10.69 -29.49 -0.86
CA GLY A 207 9.62 -30.08 -0.04
C GLY A 207 8.33 -29.25 0.08
N ASN A 208 8.09 -28.29 -0.82
CA ASN A 208 7.05 -27.25 -0.69
C ASN A 208 7.15 -26.39 0.58
N THR A 209 8.30 -26.40 1.26
CA THR A 209 8.52 -25.67 2.50
C THR A 209 9.34 -24.41 2.25
N TYR A 210 10.57 -24.49 1.75
CA TYR A 210 11.42 -23.30 1.54
C TYR A 210 12.03 -23.24 0.13
N MET A 211 12.56 -22.07 -0.22
CA MET A 211 13.29 -21.85 -1.48
C MET A 211 14.81 -21.96 -1.25
N LYS A 212 15.54 -22.46 -2.25
CA LYS A 212 17.00 -22.62 -2.25
C LYS A 212 17.58 -22.03 -3.54
N LEU A 213 18.77 -21.41 -3.48
CA LEU A 213 19.49 -20.97 -4.67
C LEU A 213 19.96 -22.18 -5.50
N SER A 214 19.76 -22.14 -6.82
CA SER A 214 20.22 -23.16 -7.75
C SER A 214 21.71 -22.93 -8.04
N ASN A 215 22.55 -23.93 -7.72
CA ASN A 215 24.01 -23.84 -7.87
C ASN A 215 24.52 -24.31 -9.25
N GLY A 216 23.64 -24.46 -10.24
CA GLY A 216 24.01 -24.79 -11.64
C GLY A 216 24.55 -26.21 -11.88
N GLY A 217 24.68 -27.04 -10.85
CA GLY A 217 24.88 -28.49 -10.99
C GLY A 217 23.53 -29.23 -11.08
N GLU A 218 23.53 -30.44 -11.65
CA GLU A 218 22.37 -31.33 -11.69
C GLU A 218 21.86 -31.66 -10.27
N PHE A 219 21.00 -30.80 -9.73
CA PHE A 219 20.14 -31.12 -8.61
C PHE A 219 18.78 -31.51 -9.17
N GLY A 220 18.46 -32.80 -9.06
CA GLY A 220 17.14 -33.37 -9.34
C GLY A 220 16.60 -33.05 -10.73
N SER A 221 16.95 -33.90 -11.71
CA SER A 221 16.26 -33.98 -13.00
C SER A 221 14.73 -34.04 -12.79
N GLY A 222 14.05 -32.88 -12.78
CA GLY A 222 12.60 -32.76 -12.63
C GLY A 222 12.04 -31.61 -11.77
N GLY A 223 12.86 -30.84 -11.03
CA GLY A 223 12.37 -29.74 -10.18
C GLY A 223 11.97 -28.46 -10.95
N ARG A 224 10.85 -27.82 -10.59
CA ARG A 224 10.44 -26.52 -11.16
C ARG A 224 11.37 -25.41 -10.65
N GLU A 225 11.99 -24.66 -11.56
CA GLU A 225 12.84 -23.50 -11.24
C GLU A 225 12.07 -22.19 -11.22
N TYR A 226 12.52 -21.28 -10.38
CA TYR A 226 11.94 -19.96 -10.19
C TYR A 226 12.98 -18.85 -10.27
N VAL A 227 12.55 -17.64 -10.61
CA VAL A 227 13.35 -16.42 -10.53
C VAL A 227 12.57 -15.36 -9.77
N LYS A 228 13.28 -14.51 -9.03
CA LYS A 228 12.68 -13.40 -8.28
C LYS A 228 12.38 -12.22 -9.22
N HIS A 229 11.51 -12.45 -10.20
CA HIS A 229 11.12 -11.46 -11.20
C HIS A 229 9.72 -11.79 -11.72
N GLY A 230 8.89 -10.78 -11.95
CA GLY A 230 7.58 -10.95 -12.59
C GLY A 230 7.70 -11.07 -14.11
N TYR A 231 6.59 -11.23 -14.82
CA TYR A 231 6.56 -11.01 -16.28
C TYR A 231 5.32 -10.19 -16.65
N CYS A 232 5.35 -9.58 -17.83
CA CYS A 232 4.27 -8.71 -18.30
C CYS A 232 2.90 -9.42 -18.25
N GLY A 233 1.92 -8.79 -17.60
CA GLY A 233 0.57 -9.35 -17.40
C GLY A 233 0.42 -10.29 -16.19
N MET A 234 1.50 -10.61 -15.47
CA MET A 234 1.42 -11.33 -14.20
C MET A 234 0.78 -10.44 -13.13
N LYS A 235 -0.18 -10.97 -12.36
CA LYS A 235 -0.69 -10.27 -11.18
C LYS A 235 0.43 -10.05 -10.17
N LYS A 236 0.64 -8.81 -9.72
CA LYS A 236 1.62 -8.47 -8.66
C LYS A 236 1.37 -9.30 -7.39
N ALA A 237 2.44 -9.65 -6.67
CA ALA A 237 2.33 -10.33 -5.37
C ALA A 237 1.56 -9.47 -4.36
N SER A 238 0.55 -10.04 -3.75
CA SER A 238 -0.24 -9.38 -2.70
C SER A 238 -0.48 -10.34 -1.56
N MET A 239 -0.43 -9.81 -0.35
CA MET A 239 -0.77 -10.52 0.87
C MET A 239 -1.37 -9.51 1.83
N ASP A 240 -2.38 -9.95 2.57
CA ASP A 240 -3.14 -9.09 3.48
C ASP A 240 -2.26 -8.61 4.62
N PHE A 241 -2.40 -7.33 4.95
CA PHE A 241 -1.66 -6.73 6.05
C PHE A 241 -2.08 -7.35 7.39
N LEU A 242 -3.39 -7.46 7.61
CA LEU A 242 -3.99 -8.06 8.79
C LEU A 242 -5.25 -8.83 8.39
N ALA A 243 -5.39 -10.07 8.87
CA ALA A 243 -6.62 -10.85 8.73
C ALA A 243 -7.10 -11.28 10.12
N LEU A 244 -8.39 -11.11 10.39
CA LEU A 244 -9.00 -11.24 11.72
C LEU A 244 -10.02 -12.39 11.80
N SER A 245 -10.25 -13.11 10.71
CA SER A 245 -11.28 -14.17 10.65
C SER A 245 -11.04 -15.32 11.63
N GLY A 246 -9.78 -15.57 12.02
CA GLY A 246 -9.36 -16.57 13.01
C GLY A 246 -7.85 -16.50 13.23
N VAL A 247 -7.32 -17.32 14.15
CA VAL A 247 -5.87 -17.40 14.44
C VAL A 247 -5.08 -17.83 13.21
N GLN A 248 -5.58 -18.82 12.46
CA GLN A 248 -4.92 -19.31 11.25
C GLN A 248 -4.80 -18.21 10.19
N ASP A 249 -5.89 -17.48 9.90
CA ASP A 249 -5.87 -16.38 8.93
C ASP A 249 -4.98 -15.22 9.41
N PHE A 250 -5.01 -14.90 10.71
CA PHE A 250 -4.11 -13.92 11.30
C PHE A 250 -2.66 -14.30 11.10
N ASP A 251 -2.27 -15.53 11.46
CA ASP A 251 -0.90 -16.04 11.35
C ASP A 251 -0.40 -16.07 9.89
N LYS A 252 -1.31 -16.24 8.92
CA LYS A 252 -1.04 -16.13 7.48
C LYS A 252 -0.82 -14.68 6.98
N SER A 253 -1.32 -13.66 7.68
CA SER A 253 -1.18 -12.24 7.29
C SER A 253 0.24 -11.69 7.53
N LYS A 254 0.57 -10.52 6.94
CA LYS A 254 1.88 -9.85 7.18
C LYS A 254 2.17 -9.68 8.66
N MET A 255 1.18 -9.22 9.43
CA MET A 255 1.32 -8.97 10.87
C MET A 255 1.47 -10.25 11.68
N GLY A 256 0.76 -11.33 11.33
CA GLY A 256 0.93 -12.64 11.96
C GLY A 256 2.32 -13.22 11.71
N ARG A 257 2.76 -13.27 10.45
CA ARG A 257 4.11 -13.76 10.09
C ARG A 257 5.22 -12.94 10.73
N THR A 258 5.04 -11.62 10.82
CA THR A 258 5.98 -10.72 11.51
C THR A 258 6.06 -11.06 13.01
N ARG A 259 4.90 -11.21 13.66
CA ARG A 259 4.82 -11.58 15.08
C ARG A 259 5.54 -12.91 15.35
N LEU A 260 5.26 -13.92 14.54
CA LEU A 260 5.85 -15.25 14.66
C LEU A 260 7.37 -15.21 14.45
N THR A 261 7.83 -14.42 13.48
CA THR A 261 9.27 -14.23 13.23
C THR A 261 9.98 -13.54 14.40
N LEU A 262 9.42 -12.45 14.95
CA LEU A 262 10.01 -11.78 16.12
C LEU A 262 10.03 -12.68 17.36
N ARG A 263 8.99 -13.49 17.57
CA ARG A 263 8.97 -14.51 18.65
C ARG A 263 10.06 -15.54 18.45
N LYS A 264 10.27 -16.01 17.22
CA LYS A 264 11.35 -16.94 16.90
C LYS A 264 12.73 -16.33 17.17
N MET A 265 12.98 -15.10 16.72
CA MET A 265 14.24 -14.39 17.00
C MET A 265 14.53 -14.32 18.50
N ARG A 266 13.52 -13.97 19.32
CA ARG A 266 13.67 -13.92 20.78
C ARG A 266 14.08 -15.26 21.39
N ARG A 267 13.57 -16.38 20.87
CA ARG A 267 13.98 -17.72 21.34
C ARG A 267 15.35 -18.13 20.80
N GLU A 268 15.63 -17.90 19.52
CA GLU A 268 16.89 -18.32 18.87
C GLU A 268 18.11 -17.53 19.38
N TYR A 269 17.89 -16.29 19.80
CA TYR A 269 18.94 -15.36 20.25
C TYR A 269 18.81 -14.96 21.74
N GLU A 270 18.11 -15.76 22.55
CA GLU A 270 17.99 -15.55 24.00
C GLU A 270 19.37 -15.50 24.68
N ASP A 271 20.30 -16.31 24.18
CA ASP A 271 21.67 -16.46 24.70
C ASP A 271 22.55 -15.22 24.54
N ILE A 272 22.20 -14.31 23.62
CA ILE A 272 22.84 -13.01 23.45
C ILE A 272 21.99 -11.86 24.02
N GLY A 273 20.95 -12.19 24.80
CA GLY A 273 20.05 -11.22 25.41
C GLY A 273 19.27 -10.40 24.38
N PHE A 274 18.85 -11.03 23.28
CA PHE A 274 18.09 -10.35 22.23
C PHE A 274 16.69 -9.95 22.72
N GLU A 275 16.42 -8.66 22.70
CA GLU A 275 15.10 -8.08 22.93
C GLU A 275 14.72 -7.24 21.72
N ALA A 276 13.46 -7.29 21.30
CA ALA A 276 12.96 -6.48 20.19
C ALA A 276 11.48 -6.18 20.35
N GLU A 277 11.14 -4.90 20.25
CA GLU A 277 9.78 -4.38 20.32
C GLU A 277 9.54 -3.26 19.30
N PHE A 278 8.30 -3.14 18.84
CA PHE A 278 7.91 -1.98 18.05
C PHE A 278 7.84 -0.74 18.93
N VAL A 279 8.31 0.39 18.38
CA VAL A 279 8.22 1.69 19.04
C VAL A 279 6.76 2.05 19.27
N ARG A 280 6.44 2.45 20.49
CA ARG A 280 5.13 2.94 20.91
C ARG A 280 5.16 4.45 21.06
N THR A 281 4.10 5.12 20.62
CA THR A 281 3.96 6.59 20.73
C THR A 281 2.55 7.00 21.12
N ASP A 282 2.42 7.93 22.06
CA ASP A 282 1.18 8.55 22.54
C ASP A 282 0.76 9.80 21.75
N LEU A 283 1.57 10.22 20.77
CA LEU A 283 1.36 11.46 20.00
C LEU A 283 -0.07 11.60 19.44
N PHE A 284 -0.69 10.48 19.04
CA PHE A 284 -1.97 10.43 18.33
C PHE A 284 -3.17 10.09 19.22
N ASP A 285 -3.01 10.14 20.55
CA ASP A 285 -4.06 9.76 21.49
C ASP A 285 -5.12 10.86 21.65
N GLY A 286 -4.72 12.13 21.51
CA GLY A 286 -5.58 13.27 21.81
C GLY A 286 -6.48 13.75 20.67
N ASN A 287 -6.05 13.65 19.40
CA ASN A 287 -6.82 14.20 18.27
C ASN A 287 -7.25 13.13 17.28
N LYS A 288 -8.57 13.06 17.06
CA LYS A 288 -9.22 12.04 16.23
C LYS A 288 -10.43 12.62 15.50
N TYR A 289 -10.50 12.42 14.19
CA TYR A 289 -11.72 12.62 13.41
C TYR A 289 -12.33 11.27 13.02
N SER A 290 -13.56 11.02 13.47
CA SER A 290 -14.34 9.82 13.15
C SER A 290 -15.80 10.13 12.85
N LYS A 291 -16.07 11.24 12.13
CA LYS A 291 -17.45 11.63 11.78
C LYS A 291 -18.08 10.58 10.87
N LYS A 292 -19.32 10.19 11.20
CA LYS A 292 -20.14 9.33 10.33
C LYS A 292 -20.74 10.16 9.21
N ASN A 293 -20.49 9.77 7.97
CA ASN A 293 -21.15 10.39 6.82
C ASN A 293 -22.54 9.77 6.62
N SER A 294 -23.48 10.17 7.46
CA SER A 294 -24.87 9.75 7.30
C SER A 294 -25.56 10.58 6.20
N GLY A 295 -26.33 9.92 5.34
CA GLY A 295 -27.23 10.58 4.40
C GLY A 295 -26.65 10.98 3.04
N PHE A 296 -25.38 10.69 2.74
CA PHE A 296 -24.80 10.96 1.42
C PHE A 296 -25.55 10.21 0.29
N ASP A 297 -25.84 8.92 0.45
CA ASP A 297 -26.63 8.15 -0.52
C ASP A 297 -28.00 8.78 -0.81
N LYS A 298 -28.65 9.32 0.24
CA LYS A 298 -29.96 9.97 0.11
C LYS A 298 -29.85 11.30 -0.63
N PHE A 299 -28.78 12.05 -0.40
CA PHE A 299 -28.46 13.27 -1.13
C PHE A 299 -28.16 12.96 -2.60
N LEU A 300 -27.29 11.98 -2.86
CA LEU A 300 -26.94 11.55 -4.22
C LEU A 300 -28.17 11.06 -4.99
N LYS A 301 -29.04 10.28 -4.36
CA LYS A 301 -30.32 9.85 -4.96
C LYS A 301 -31.16 11.05 -5.41
N LYS A 302 -31.29 12.09 -4.59
CA LYS A 302 -32.05 13.30 -4.95
C LYS A 302 -31.43 14.06 -6.12
N LEU A 303 -30.10 14.12 -6.20
CA LEU A 303 -29.42 14.78 -7.32
C LEU A 303 -29.70 14.09 -8.65
N TRP A 304 -29.77 12.76 -8.61
CA TRP A 304 -29.91 11.91 -9.79
C TRP A 304 -31.35 11.55 -10.16
N GLU A 305 -32.31 11.77 -9.27
CA GLU A 305 -33.72 11.47 -9.48
C GLU A 305 -34.26 12.19 -10.72
N GLY A 306 -34.75 11.43 -11.70
CA GLY A 306 -35.30 11.96 -12.95
C GLY A 306 -34.26 12.39 -14.00
N ARG A 307 -32.97 12.20 -13.75
CA ARG A 307 -31.91 12.41 -14.77
C ARG A 307 -31.71 11.15 -15.62
N SER A 308 -31.19 11.35 -16.83
CA SER A 308 -30.77 10.29 -17.74
C SER A 308 -29.24 10.16 -17.84
N ILE A 309 -28.77 8.95 -18.13
CA ILE A 309 -27.38 8.64 -18.48
C ILE A 309 -27.36 7.83 -19.77
N HIS A 310 -26.54 8.25 -20.73
CA HIS A 310 -26.26 7.49 -21.94
C HIS A 310 -25.29 6.35 -21.64
N ILE A 311 -25.59 5.12 -22.07
CA ILE A 311 -24.67 3.98 -21.97
C ILE A 311 -24.26 3.50 -23.36
N ILE A 312 -22.95 3.42 -23.59
CA ILE A 312 -22.33 3.08 -24.86
C ILE A 312 -21.54 1.79 -24.68
N ASP A 313 -22.02 0.70 -25.28
CA ASP A 313 -21.28 -0.57 -25.30
C ASP A 313 -20.32 -0.61 -26.49
N LYS A 314 -19.04 -0.26 -26.25
CA LYS A 314 -17.99 -0.35 -27.27
C LYS A 314 -17.48 -1.78 -27.47
N VAL A 315 -17.78 -2.71 -26.55
CA VAL A 315 -17.32 -4.12 -26.63
C VAL A 315 -18.28 -4.98 -27.45
N LYS A 316 -19.59 -4.69 -27.39
CA LYS A 316 -20.66 -5.37 -28.16
C LYS A 316 -20.62 -6.90 -28.04
N SER A 317 -20.41 -7.40 -26.82
CA SER A 317 -20.35 -8.83 -26.49
C SER A 317 -21.55 -9.27 -25.63
N PRO A 318 -21.87 -10.57 -25.55
CA PRO A 318 -22.90 -11.06 -24.63
C PRO A 318 -22.62 -10.70 -23.16
N THR A 319 -21.34 -10.68 -22.76
CA THR A 319 -20.92 -10.30 -21.42
C THR A 319 -21.14 -8.81 -21.15
N SER A 320 -20.73 -7.93 -22.07
CA SER A 320 -20.94 -6.48 -21.93
C SER A 320 -22.43 -6.12 -21.98
N ALA A 321 -23.23 -6.77 -22.83
CA ALA A 321 -24.69 -6.61 -22.85
C ALA A 321 -25.34 -6.98 -21.51
N SER A 322 -24.85 -8.05 -20.85
CA SER A 322 -25.30 -8.43 -19.49
C SER A 322 -24.97 -7.33 -18.47
N ILE A 323 -23.77 -6.74 -18.56
CA ILE A 323 -23.33 -5.65 -17.68
C ILE A 323 -24.21 -4.41 -17.88
N VAL A 324 -24.46 -4.00 -19.13
CA VAL A 324 -25.34 -2.87 -19.47
C VAL A 324 -26.73 -3.08 -18.87
N ARG A 325 -27.33 -4.27 -19.04
CA ARG A 325 -28.63 -4.60 -18.45
C ARG A 325 -28.60 -4.50 -16.92
N GLY A 326 -27.57 -5.06 -16.29
CA GLY A 326 -27.44 -5.08 -14.83
C GLY A 326 -27.31 -3.69 -14.22
N ILE A 327 -26.44 -2.85 -14.80
CA ILE A 327 -26.28 -1.45 -14.38
C ILE A 327 -27.57 -0.68 -14.58
N THR A 328 -28.24 -0.84 -15.74
CA THR A 328 -29.52 -0.16 -16.03
C THR A 328 -30.58 -0.47 -14.98
N LEU A 329 -30.76 -1.74 -14.63
CA LEU A 329 -31.73 -2.18 -13.64
C LEU A 329 -31.41 -1.63 -12.24
N ASP A 330 -30.17 -1.78 -11.78
CA ASP A 330 -29.78 -1.31 -10.44
C ASP A 330 -29.82 0.23 -10.35
N MET A 331 -29.42 0.97 -11.39
CA MET A 331 -29.48 2.45 -11.43
C MET A 331 -30.92 2.95 -11.30
N LYS A 332 -31.85 2.36 -12.06
CA LYS A 332 -33.27 2.74 -11.97
C LYS A 332 -33.86 2.43 -10.60
N LYS A 333 -33.55 1.25 -10.07
CA LYS A 333 -34.09 0.76 -8.78
C LYS A 333 -33.57 1.53 -7.58
N GLU A 334 -32.25 1.73 -7.49
CA GLU A 334 -31.64 2.35 -6.30
C GLU A 334 -31.69 3.88 -6.36
N PHE A 335 -31.38 4.47 -7.53
CA PHE A 335 -31.19 5.91 -7.69
C PHE A 335 -32.27 6.62 -8.51
N GLY A 336 -33.19 5.89 -9.15
CA GLY A 336 -34.24 6.50 -9.98
C GLY A 336 -33.70 7.10 -11.29
N VAL A 337 -32.52 6.69 -11.72
CA VAL A 337 -31.85 7.17 -12.94
C VAL A 337 -32.31 6.36 -14.14
N ASP A 338 -32.64 7.05 -15.23
CA ASP A 338 -32.93 6.42 -16.51
C ASP A 338 -31.63 6.20 -17.29
N VAL A 339 -31.44 4.99 -17.83
CA VAL A 339 -30.27 4.67 -18.66
C VAL A 339 -30.72 4.47 -20.09
N VAL A 340 -30.15 5.25 -21.00
CA VAL A 340 -30.49 5.27 -22.43
C VAL A 340 -29.35 4.66 -23.22
N SER A 341 -29.62 3.61 -23.99
CA SER A 341 -28.61 3.04 -24.89
C SER A 341 -28.24 4.01 -26.00
N SER A 342 -26.96 4.14 -26.31
CA SER A 342 -26.47 5.00 -27.39
C SER A 342 -25.28 4.39 -28.10
N ASP A 343 -25.12 4.69 -29.39
CA ASP A 343 -24.01 4.19 -30.20
C ASP A 343 -22.74 5.05 -30.03
N GLU A 344 -22.93 6.33 -29.73
CA GLU A 344 -21.88 7.33 -29.58
C GLU A 344 -22.03 8.11 -28.27
N VAL A 345 -20.93 8.71 -27.83
CA VAL A 345 -20.90 9.59 -26.66
C VAL A 345 -21.68 10.86 -27.00
N VAL A 346 -22.60 11.25 -26.12
CA VAL A 346 -23.44 12.44 -26.29
C VAL A 346 -22.80 13.60 -25.55
N LYS A 347 -22.51 14.68 -26.28
CA LYS A 347 -21.90 15.88 -25.71
C LYS A 347 -22.86 16.56 -24.73
N ASP A 348 -22.31 17.20 -23.69
CA ASP A 348 -23.03 17.96 -22.67
C ASP A 348 -24.03 17.11 -21.84
N GLU A 349 -23.96 15.78 -21.96
CA GLU A 349 -24.76 14.81 -21.21
C GLU A 349 -23.88 13.83 -20.42
N PHE A 350 -24.49 13.06 -19.52
CA PHE A 350 -23.81 12.05 -18.73
C PHE A 350 -23.66 10.75 -19.53
N ASN A 351 -22.44 10.23 -19.61
CA ASN A 351 -22.14 9.05 -20.42
C ASN A 351 -21.40 7.98 -19.61
N ILE A 352 -21.81 6.73 -19.78
CA ILE A 352 -21.08 5.54 -19.34
C ILE A 352 -20.58 4.81 -20.58
N VAL A 353 -19.27 4.63 -20.70
CA VAL A 353 -18.66 3.88 -21.81
C VAL A 353 -18.18 2.53 -21.30
N VAL A 354 -18.76 1.45 -21.83
CA VAL A 354 -18.35 0.08 -21.50
C VAL A 354 -17.18 -0.32 -22.38
N VAL A 355 -16.06 -0.63 -21.74
CA VAL A 355 -14.78 -1.01 -22.37
C VAL A 355 -14.35 -2.41 -21.93
N LEU A 356 -13.38 -3.02 -22.59
CA LEU A 356 -12.90 -4.34 -22.20
C LEU A 356 -12.02 -4.26 -20.95
N LYS A 357 -11.10 -3.29 -20.91
CA LYS A 357 -10.12 -3.07 -19.84
C LYS A 357 -10.03 -1.57 -19.48
N ASN A 358 -9.56 -1.27 -18.27
CA ASN A 358 -9.33 0.11 -17.83
C ASN A 358 -8.04 0.73 -18.38
N VAL A 359 -7.13 -0.07 -18.95
CA VAL A 359 -5.77 0.33 -19.30
C VAL A 359 -5.42 -0.23 -20.67
N HIS A 360 -4.80 0.60 -21.51
CA HIS A 360 -4.41 0.28 -22.89
C HIS A 360 -5.56 -0.31 -23.74
N ASP A 361 -6.80 0.01 -23.39
CA ASP A 361 -7.96 -0.33 -24.21
C ASP A 361 -8.11 0.74 -25.28
N PRO A 362 -8.14 0.40 -26.58
CA PRO A 362 -8.29 1.37 -27.65
C PRO A 362 -9.62 2.15 -27.57
N ASN A 363 -10.60 1.65 -26.81
CA ASN A 363 -11.88 2.33 -26.59
C ASN A 363 -11.93 3.15 -25.29
N HIS A 364 -10.90 3.10 -24.45
CA HIS A 364 -10.81 3.91 -23.22
C HIS A 364 -10.21 5.28 -23.56
N LEU A 365 -11.00 6.10 -24.24
CA LEU A 365 -10.59 7.42 -24.73
C LEU A 365 -10.85 8.50 -23.68
N THR A 366 -10.01 9.53 -23.67
CA THR A 366 -10.32 10.77 -22.93
C THR A 366 -11.20 11.66 -23.79
N TYR A 367 -12.26 12.21 -23.20
CA TYR A 367 -13.19 13.10 -23.88
C TYR A 367 -13.09 14.49 -23.27
N LYS A 368 -12.62 15.45 -24.06
CA LYS A 368 -12.52 16.83 -23.63
C LYS A 368 -13.93 17.40 -23.44
N ASP A 369 -14.12 18.14 -22.34
CA ASP A 369 -15.37 18.85 -22.02
C ASP A 369 -16.62 17.94 -22.09
N THR A 370 -16.49 16.66 -21.74
CA THR A 370 -17.60 15.69 -21.77
C THR A 370 -17.57 14.77 -20.55
N MET A 371 -18.73 14.56 -19.91
CA MET A 371 -18.85 13.73 -18.72
C MET A 371 -18.89 12.24 -19.08
N VAL A 372 -17.73 11.61 -19.20
CA VAL A 372 -17.60 10.18 -19.53
C VAL A 372 -17.03 9.39 -18.36
N GLN A 373 -17.77 8.38 -17.88
CA GLN A 373 -17.25 7.40 -16.94
C GLN A 373 -17.07 6.04 -17.63
N HIS A 374 -15.85 5.50 -17.57
CA HIS A 374 -15.56 4.18 -18.12
C HIS A 374 -15.91 3.06 -17.13
N VAL A 375 -16.47 1.97 -17.67
CA VAL A 375 -16.79 0.74 -16.95
C VAL A 375 -16.16 -0.43 -17.71
N SER A 376 -15.24 -1.17 -17.08
CA SER A 376 -14.64 -2.33 -17.76
C SER A 376 -15.39 -3.63 -17.54
N VAL A 377 -15.50 -4.41 -18.62
CA VAL A 377 -16.02 -5.78 -18.60
C VAL A 377 -15.25 -6.63 -17.59
N LYS A 378 -13.92 -6.49 -17.53
CA LYS A 378 -13.06 -7.21 -16.59
C LYS A 378 -13.51 -7.06 -15.12
N ASN A 379 -13.94 -5.86 -14.73
CA ASN A 379 -14.31 -5.57 -13.34
C ASN A 379 -15.76 -5.92 -13.02
N PHE A 380 -16.67 -5.79 -14.00
CA PHE A 380 -18.11 -5.93 -13.77
C PHE A 380 -18.69 -7.28 -14.20
N ALA A 381 -17.95 -8.10 -14.95
CA ALA A 381 -18.43 -9.41 -15.40
C ALA A 381 -18.74 -10.35 -14.22
N ALA A 382 -17.91 -10.36 -13.16
CA ALA A 382 -18.17 -11.18 -11.98
C ALA A 382 -19.48 -10.81 -11.28
N VAL A 383 -19.90 -9.54 -11.39
CA VAL A 383 -21.11 -9.01 -10.77
C VAL A 383 -22.35 -9.30 -11.62
N TYR A 384 -22.30 -9.02 -12.92
CA TYR A 384 -23.49 -8.99 -13.79
C TYR A 384 -23.55 -10.06 -14.87
N HIS A 385 -22.59 -11.00 -14.92
CA HIS A 385 -22.56 -12.01 -15.97
C HIS A 385 -22.34 -13.43 -15.43
N ARG A 386 -22.98 -14.40 -16.10
CA ARG A 386 -22.82 -15.84 -15.89
C ARG A 386 -22.76 -16.50 -17.27
N LYS A 387 -21.85 -17.46 -17.44
CA LYS A 387 -21.72 -18.21 -18.70
C LYS A 387 -22.92 -19.12 -18.97
N ASP A 388 -23.52 -19.63 -17.91
CA ASP A 388 -24.71 -20.46 -17.96
C ASP A 388 -25.97 -19.58 -18.05
N GLU A 389 -26.78 -19.79 -19.09
CA GLU A 389 -27.93 -18.95 -19.41
C GLU A 389 -29.02 -19.01 -18.33
N LYS A 390 -29.25 -20.19 -17.74
CA LYS A 390 -30.22 -20.36 -16.66
C LYS A 390 -29.79 -19.55 -15.44
N LYS A 391 -28.53 -19.67 -15.01
CA LYS A 391 -27.97 -18.86 -13.91
C LYS A 391 -27.94 -17.37 -14.21
N LEU A 392 -27.77 -16.97 -15.47
CA LEU A 392 -27.83 -15.57 -15.88
C LEU A 392 -29.24 -15.02 -15.74
N LYS A 393 -30.25 -15.78 -16.16
CA LYS A 393 -31.66 -15.43 -15.99
C LYS A 393 -32.03 -15.30 -14.51
N GLU A 394 -31.67 -16.29 -13.69
CA GLU A 394 -31.86 -16.26 -12.24
C GLU A 394 -31.20 -15.03 -11.59
N LEU A 395 -30.00 -14.64 -12.05
CA LEU A 395 -29.31 -13.43 -11.56
C LEU A 395 -30.13 -12.17 -11.83
N PHE A 396 -30.70 -12.00 -13.02
CA PHE A 396 -31.50 -10.82 -13.35
C PHE A 396 -32.85 -10.80 -12.65
N GLU A 397 -33.51 -11.95 -12.51
CA GLU A 397 -34.73 -12.07 -11.70
C GLU A 397 -34.47 -11.65 -10.24
N LYS A 398 -33.30 -12.02 -9.68
CA LYS A 398 -32.87 -11.54 -8.36
C LYS A 398 -32.56 -10.04 -8.33
N ILE A 399 -31.89 -9.51 -9.35
CA ILE A 399 -31.63 -8.06 -9.43
C ILE A 399 -32.95 -7.27 -9.42
N GLU A 400 -33.93 -7.73 -10.18
CA GLU A 400 -35.25 -7.10 -10.30
C GLU A 400 -36.07 -7.23 -9.00
N SER A 401 -36.05 -8.40 -8.33
CA SER A 401 -36.89 -8.67 -7.15
C SER A 401 -36.26 -8.33 -5.79
N GLU A 402 -34.95 -8.53 -5.60
CA GLU A 402 -34.27 -8.42 -4.30
C GLU A 402 -33.64 -7.04 -4.07
N LYS A 403 -33.36 -6.67 -2.82
CA LYS A 403 -32.63 -5.42 -2.53
C LYS A 403 -31.22 -5.48 -3.12
N ILE A 404 -30.73 -4.32 -3.61
CA ILE A 404 -29.36 -4.21 -4.10
C ILE A 404 -28.37 -4.55 -2.98
N THR A 405 -27.37 -5.36 -3.29
CA THR A 405 -26.28 -5.65 -2.35
C THR A 405 -25.40 -4.41 -2.12
N ASN A 406 -24.75 -4.31 -0.96
CA ASN A 406 -23.86 -3.20 -0.64
C ASN A 406 -22.71 -3.03 -1.65
N GLN A 407 -22.14 -4.13 -2.16
CA GLN A 407 -21.06 -4.09 -3.15
C GLN A 407 -21.52 -3.46 -4.48
N ARG A 408 -22.67 -3.91 -5.01
CA ARG A 408 -23.24 -3.35 -6.25
C ARG A 408 -23.58 -1.88 -6.06
N LYS A 409 -24.29 -1.55 -4.98
CA LYS A 409 -24.63 -0.16 -4.63
C LYS A 409 -23.40 0.73 -4.54
N SER A 410 -22.35 0.27 -3.86
CA SER A 410 -21.10 1.02 -3.71
C SER A 410 -20.45 1.37 -5.05
N SER A 411 -20.49 0.43 -6.00
CA SER A 411 -19.93 0.64 -7.34
C SER A 411 -20.70 1.73 -8.11
N LEU A 412 -22.04 1.76 -7.97
CA LEU A 412 -22.88 2.77 -8.60
C LEU A 412 -22.70 4.15 -7.96
N VAL A 413 -22.60 4.23 -6.63
CA VAL A 413 -22.34 5.50 -5.94
C VAL A 413 -21.04 6.15 -6.43
N VAL A 414 -19.98 5.36 -6.67
CA VAL A 414 -18.72 5.85 -7.23
C VAL A 414 -18.93 6.37 -8.66
N ILE A 415 -19.56 5.59 -9.54
CA ILE A 415 -19.84 6.01 -10.93
C ILE A 415 -20.61 7.33 -10.96
N LEU A 416 -21.68 7.44 -10.18
CA LEU A 416 -22.54 8.62 -10.12
C LEU A 416 -21.83 9.83 -9.52
N SER A 417 -20.97 9.63 -8.52
CA SER A 417 -20.17 10.71 -7.93
C SER A 417 -19.10 11.21 -8.90
N ASP A 418 -18.43 10.31 -9.62
CA ASP A 418 -17.39 10.66 -10.59
C ASP A 418 -17.96 11.40 -11.81
N LEU A 419 -19.19 11.07 -12.23
CA LEU A 419 -19.90 11.80 -13.27
C LEU A 419 -20.23 13.24 -12.85
N ILE A 420 -20.67 13.45 -11.61
CA ILE A 420 -20.90 14.79 -11.06
C ILE A 420 -19.58 15.56 -10.96
N ILE A 421 -18.49 14.95 -10.51
CA ILE A 421 -17.19 15.64 -10.41
C ILE A 421 -16.71 16.08 -11.80
N LYS A 422 -16.90 15.26 -12.83
CA LYS A 422 -16.58 15.65 -14.22
C LYS A 422 -17.43 16.83 -14.69
N ASP A 423 -18.73 16.80 -14.40
CA ASP A 423 -19.65 17.92 -14.68
C ASP A 423 -19.22 19.21 -13.97
N ASP A 424 -18.89 19.11 -12.69
CA ASP A 424 -18.42 20.21 -11.86
C ASP A 424 -17.10 20.81 -12.36
N VAL A 425 -16.17 19.98 -12.85
CA VAL A 425 -14.89 20.41 -13.47
C VAL A 425 -15.16 21.21 -14.74
N ILE A 426 -16.05 20.74 -15.60
CA ILE A 426 -16.43 21.40 -16.86
C ILE A 426 -17.10 22.74 -16.58
N HIS A 427 -18.02 22.77 -15.62
CA HIS A 427 -18.82 23.95 -15.29
C HIS A 427 -18.20 24.82 -14.19
N THR A 428 -17.03 24.46 -13.68
CA THR A 428 -16.27 25.20 -12.65
C THR A 428 -17.04 25.50 -11.36
N LYS A 429 -17.95 24.60 -10.96
CA LYS A 429 -18.79 24.77 -9.75
C LYS A 429 -18.98 23.42 -9.06
N GLN A 430 -18.70 23.35 -7.77
CA GLN A 430 -18.84 22.10 -7.01
C GLN A 430 -20.28 21.85 -6.56
N THR A 431 -20.92 20.83 -7.10
CA THR A 431 -22.25 20.37 -6.69
C THR A 431 -22.26 19.84 -5.25
N PHE A 432 -21.16 19.23 -4.80
CA PHE A 432 -21.07 18.65 -3.45
C PHE A 432 -20.73 19.65 -2.34
N PHE A 433 -20.43 20.91 -2.68
CA PHE A 433 -19.88 21.90 -1.74
C PHE A 433 -20.83 22.22 -0.59
N ASP A 434 -22.08 22.58 -0.87
CA ASP A 434 -23.06 22.94 0.17
C ASP A 434 -23.35 21.75 1.09
N TRP A 435 -23.51 20.56 0.51
CA TRP A 435 -23.70 19.34 1.30
C TRP A 435 -22.53 19.10 2.26
N TYR A 436 -21.30 19.28 1.76
CA TYR A 436 -20.10 19.15 2.56
C TYR A 436 -20.06 20.21 3.67
N LYS A 437 -20.31 21.48 3.32
CA LYS A 437 -20.32 22.63 4.24
C LYS A 437 -21.33 22.45 5.37
N GLU A 438 -22.52 21.93 5.07
CA GLU A 438 -23.59 21.77 6.07
C GLU A 438 -23.45 20.52 6.95
N ARG A 439 -22.80 19.46 6.46
CA ARG A 439 -22.85 18.11 7.07
C ARG A 439 -21.53 17.64 7.64
N ILE A 440 -20.41 18.19 7.17
CA ILE A 440 -19.07 17.75 7.58
C ILE A 440 -18.37 18.80 8.43
N LEU A 441 -18.48 20.09 8.09
CA LEU A 441 -17.87 21.16 8.88
C LEU A 441 -18.59 21.32 10.23
N ASP A 442 -17.82 21.41 11.31
CA ASP A 442 -18.37 21.76 12.62
C ASP A 442 -18.77 23.23 12.67
N LYS A 443 -19.84 23.53 13.43
CA LYS A 443 -20.51 24.83 13.40
C LYS A 443 -19.84 25.94 14.23
N GLU A 444 -18.82 25.68 15.03
CA GLU A 444 -18.06 26.74 15.73
C GLU A 444 -16.62 26.33 16.12
N PRO A 445 -15.65 27.28 16.19
CA PRO A 445 -15.62 28.60 15.56
C PRO A 445 -14.35 28.78 14.73
N VAL A 446 -14.51 28.81 13.41
CA VAL A 446 -14.02 29.79 12.41
C VAL A 446 -14.42 29.15 11.09
N ASN A 447 -15.32 29.78 10.33
CA ASN A 447 -15.57 29.42 8.93
C ASN A 447 -14.28 29.64 8.13
N THR A 448 -13.37 28.68 8.17
CA THR A 448 -12.10 28.74 7.45
C THR A 448 -12.29 28.48 5.95
N LEU A 449 -13.47 28.00 5.54
CA LEU A 449 -13.93 28.01 4.15
C LEU A 449 -14.41 29.38 3.64
N ASP A 450 -14.37 30.44 4.46
CA ASP A 450 -14.56 31.82 3.99
C ASP A 450 -13.26 32.42 3.41
N ARG A 451 -12.18 31.62 3.33
CA ARG A 451 -10.94 31.95 2.62
C ARG A 451 -10.96 31.33 1.23
N LYS A 452 -10.23 31.95 0.30
CA LYS A 452 -9.97 31.38 -1.03
C LYS A 452 -8.83 30.37 -0.92
N TRP A 453 -9.15 29.10 -1.14
CA TRP A 453 -8.19 28.01 -1.04
C TRP A 453 -7.52 27.73 -2.38
N ARG A 454 -6.23 27.38 -2.37
CA ARG A 454 -5.47 26.97 -3.54
C ARG A 454 -4.86 25.60 -3.32
N PHE A 455 -5.02 24.72 -4.28
CA PHE A 455 -4.50 23.36 -4.27
C PHE A 455 -3.56 23.22 -5.46
N TYR A 456 -2.34 22.74 -5.22
CA TYR A 456 -1.34 22.55 -6.25
C TYR A 456 -0.91 21.09 -6.30
N ASP A 457 -0.94 20.49 -7.49
CA ASP A 457 -0.45 19.14 -7.75
C ASP A 457 0.44 19.15 -9.01
N ARG A 458 1.32 18.16 -9.11
CA ARG A 458 2.12 17.99 -10.32
C ARG A 458 1.32 17.22 -11.34
N VAL A 459 1.32 17.72 -12.56
CA VAL A 459 0.69 17.01 -13.68
C VAL A 459 1.51 15.76 -13.99
N ARG A 460 0.87 14.60 -13.92
CA ARG A 460 1.51 13.30 -14.19
C ARG A 460 1.53 13.01 -15.67
N ILE A 461 2.62 12.45 -16.15
CA ILE A 461 2.78 12.08 -17.56
C ILE A 461 3.20 10.61 -17.65
N GLU A 462 2.91 10.00 -18.80
CA GLU A 462 3.35 8.64 -19.09
C GLU A 462 4.88 8.55 -18.97
N ASN A 463 5.36 7.50 -18.31
CA ASN A 463 6.78 7.20 -18.35
C ASN A 463 7.10 6.46 -19.65
N THR A 464 7.83 7.13 -20.53
CA THR A 464 8.22 6.61 -21.84
C THR A 464 9.22 5.47 -21.75
N ASP A 465 9.88 5.30 -20.60
CA ASP A 465 10.81 4.21 -20.35
C ASP A 465 10.06 2.86 -20.27
N PRO A 466 10.33 1.90 -21.17
CA PRO A 466 9.71 0.57 -21.15
C PRO A 466 9.84 -0.20 -19.84
N GLU A 467 10.93 -0.02 -19.10
CA GLU A 467 11.19 -0.71 -17.82
C GLU A 467 10.45 -0.03 -16.68
N HIS A 468 10.31 1.30 -16.74
CA HIS A 468 9.68 2.12 -15.68
C HIS A 468 8.31 2.67 -16.07
N ARG A 469 7.61 2.11 -17.07
CA ARG A 469 6.28 2.61 -17.56
C ARG A 469 5.25 2.81 -16.44
N MET A 470 5.42 2.05 -15.36
CA MET A 470 4.54 2.02 -14.19
C MET A 470 4.85 3.10 -13.15
N GLU A 471 5.98 3.79 -13.27
CA GLU A 471 6.38 4.85 -12.36
C GLU A 471 5.77 6.18 -12.79
N ALA A 472 5.22 6.93 -11.83
CA ALA A 472 4.69 8.26 -12.10
C ALA A 472 5.85 9.20 -12.49
N LYS A 473 5.88 9.60 -13.75
CA LYS A 473 6.70 10.72 -14.21
C LYS A 473 5.85 11.99 -14.11
N PHE A 474 6.49 13.12 -13.84
CA PHE A 474 5.81 14.41 -13.72
C PHE A 474 6.25 15.32 -14.85
N SER A 475 5.31 16.13 -15.34
CA SER A 475 5.61 17.17 -16.31
C SER A 475 6.41 18.31 -15.69
N ASP A 476 6.91 19.18 -16.55
CA ASP A 476 7.45 20.49 -16.21
C ASP A 476 6.37 21.53 -15.89
N LYS A 477 5.14 21.09 -15.59
CA LYS A 477 3.99 21.93 -15.26
C LYS A 477 3.31 21.47 -13.98
N MET A 478 2.68 22.42 -13.31
CA MET A 478 1.94 22.23 -12.08
C MET A 478 0.50 22.69 -12.29
N GLY A 479 -0.47 21.83 -11.95
CA GLY A 479 -1.86 22.21 -11.89
C GLY A 479 -2.15 23.01 -10.63
N CYS A 480 -3.01 24.02 -10.73
CA CYS A 480 -3.55 24.75 -9.59
C CYS A 480 -5.08 24.82 -9.69
N LEU A 481 -5.74 24.43 -8.61
CA LEU A 481 -7.17 24.65 -8.38
C LEU A 481 -7.33 25.72 -7.31
N GLU A 482 -8.01 26.81 -7.65
CA GLU A 482 -8.55 27.75 -6.68
C GLU A 482 -10.01 27.41 -6.37
N LEU A 483 -10.36 27.31 -5.09
CA LEU A 483 -11.71 27.04 -4.59
C LEU A 483 -12.20 28.25 -3.79
N ASP A 484 -13.30 28.85 -4.25
CA ASP A 484 -13.95 29.98 -3.60
C ASP A 484 -14.94 29.53 -2.51
N THR A 485 -15.37 30.49 -1.70
CA THR A 485 -16.23 30.35 -0.51
C THR A 485 -17.66 29.87 -0.81
N ASP A 486 -18.05 29.94 -2.07
CA ASP A 486 -19.34 29.50 -2.61
C ASP A 486 -19.24 28.19 -3.41
N GLY A 487 -18.05 27.56 -3.45
CA GLY A 487 -17.80 26.33 -4.21
C GLY A 487 -17.47 26.55 -5.69
N SER A 488 -17.35 27.79 -6.15
CA SER A 488 -16.83 28.08 -7.49
C SER A 488 -15.35 27.72 -7.58
N MET A 489 -14.93 27.25 -8.76
CA MET A 489 -13.58 26.75 -9.00
C MET A 489 -12.90 27.55 -10.11
N THR A 490 -11.59 27.69 -10.04
CA THR A 490 -10.78 28.20 -11.14
C THR A 490 -9.54 27.35 -11.28
N TYR A 491 -9.25 26.91 -12.50
CA TYR A 491 -8.10 26.07 -12.81
C TYR A 491 -7.05 26.87 -13.55
N SER A 492 -5.79 26.66 -13.22
CA SER A 492 -4.65 27.22 -13.94
C SER A 492 -3.53 26.20 -14.04
N LEU A 493 -2.70 26.36 -15.08
CA LEU A 493 -1.51 25.57 -15.31
C LEU A 493 -0.32 26.51 -15.16
N ILE A 494 0.63 26.11 -14.31
CA ILE A 494 1.78 26.93 -13.92
C ILE A 494 3.04 26.27 -14.49
N GLU A 495 3.79 27.02 -15.27
CA GLU A 495 5.07 26.63 -15.86
C GLU A 495 6.22 27.32 -15.12
N GLU A 496 7.46 26.85 -15.34
CA GLU A 496 8.64 27.42 -14.68
C GLU A 496 8.80 28.93 -14.94
N SER A 497 8.37 29.42 -16.11
CA SER A 497 8.39 30.84 -16.46
C SER A 497 7.49 31.68 -15.54
N ASP A 498 6.37 31.13 -15.09
CA ASP A 498 5.37 31.83 -14.27
C ASP A 498 5.82 31.95 -12.80
N VAL A 499 6.78 31.11 -12.39
CA VAL A 499 7.31 31.05 -11.03
C VAL A 499 8.28 32.21 -10.74
N LYS A 500 8.86 32.85 -11.77
CA LYS A 500 10.01 33.75 -11.61
C LYS A 500 9.77 34.97 -10.72
N ASP A 501 8.53 35.44 -10.61
CA ASP A 501 8.21 36.68 -9.90
C ASP A 501 7.39 36.46 -8.61
N ASP A 502 6.95 35.23 -8.35
CA ASP A 502 6.15 34.88 -7.18
C ASP A 502 6.96 34.04 -6.18
N PHE A 503 7.20 34.59 -4.98
CA PHE A 503 7.97 33.92 -3.93
C PHE A 503 7.29 32.65 -3.40
N GLN A 504 5.96 32.67 -3.26
CA GLN A 504 5.19 31.52 -2.82
C GLN A 504 5.30 30.40 -3.86
N LEU A 505 5.08 30.71 -5.15
CA LEU A 505 5.23 29.72 -6.22
C LEU A 505 6.67 29.17 -6.30
N LYS A 506 7.70 29.98 -6.05
CA LYS A 506 9.09 29.48 -5.97
C LYS A 506 9.28 28.44 -4.87
N LEU A 507 8.69 28.65 -3.70
CA LEU A 507 8.75 27.69 -2.60
C LEU A 507 8.06 26.38 -2.98
N ILE A 508 6.86 26.47 -3.58
CA ILE A 508 6.08 25.32 -4.03
C ILE A 508 6.83 24.54 -5.12
N TRP A 509 7.32 25.24 -6.14
CA TRP A 509 8.09 24.65 -7.24
C TRP A 509 9.34 23.93 -6.76
N LYS A 510 10.10 24.57 -5.87
CA LYS A 510 11.29 23.98 -5.25
C LYS A 510 10.94 22.73 -4.44
N GLN A 511 9.83 22.77 -3.70
CA GLN A 511 9.36 21.62 -2.92
C GLN A 511 8.98 20.44 -3.84
N PHE A 512 8.32 20.71 -4.96
CA PHE A 512 8.03 19.68 -5.97
C PHE A 512 9.29 19.09 -6.63
N ASN A 513 10.33 19.89 -6.85
CA ASN A 513 11.57 19.43 -7.48
C ASN A 513 12.56 18.74 -6.54
N LYS A 514 12.63 19.14 -5.27
CA LYS A 514 13.55 18.53 -4.28
C LYS A 514 13.08 17.16 -3.82
N ASP A 515 11.77 17.02 -3.64
CA ASP A 515 11.12 15.95 -2.89
C ASP A 515 10.16 15.18 -3.81
N GLN A 516 10.61 14.89 -5.03
CA GLN A 516 9.76 14.38 -6.12
C GLN A 516 9.02 13.08 -5.77
N GLY A 517 9.54 12.25 -4.87
CA GLY A 517 8.95 10.96 -4.51
C GLY A 517 7.91 10.98 -3.38
N ASN A 518 7.99 11.92 -2.44
CA ASN A 518 7.18 11.87 -1.20
C ASN A 518 6.08 12.95 -1.12
N ILE A 519 6.12 13.99 -1.96
CA ILE A 519 5.06 15.02 -1.97
C ILE A 519 3.75 14.51 -2.58
N LYS A 520 2.64 14.77 -1.89
CA LYS A 520 1.27 14.37 -2.26
C LYS A 520 0.40 15.53 -2.74
N GLY A 521 0.83 16.76 -2.51
CA GLY A 521 0.15 18.00 -2.91
C GLY A 521 0.57 19.17 -2.02
N VAL A 522 0.25 20.38 -2.45
CA VAL A 522 0.43 21.61 -1.65
C VAL A 522 -0.90 22.35 -1.55
N LEU A 523 -1.19 22.88 -0.37
CA LEU A 523 -2.36 23.67 -0.05
C LEU A 523 -1.95 25.07 0.40
N SER A 524 -2.66 26.09 -0.04
CA SER A 524 -2.57 27.46 0.46
C SER A 524 -3.96 27.98 0.82
N ASP A 525 -4.09 28.67 1.94
CA ASP A 525 -5.31 29.41 2.31
C ASP A 525 -5.23 30.91 1.96
N GLY A 526 -4.15 31.32 1.27
CA GLY A 526 -3.84 32.69 0.88
C GLY A 526 -2.85 33.38 1.83
N GLU A 527 -2.73 32.92 3.07
CA GLU A 527 -1.83 33.47 4.09
C GLU A 527 -0.71 32.48 4.47
N ASN A 528 -1.03 31.19 4.45
CA ASN A 528 -0.16 30.10 4.82
C ASN A 528 -0.12 29.04 3.71
N THR A 529 1.04 28.42 3.53
CA THR A 529 1.24 27.34 2.55
C THR A 529 1.74 26.08 3.25
N TYR A 530 1.12 24.95 2.93
CA TYR A 530 1.34 23.65 3.55
C TYR A 530 1.61 22.56 2.51
N ALA A 531 2.72 21.85 2.63
CA ALA A 531 3.05 20.70 1.80
C ALA A 531 2.69 19.39 2.52
N PHE A 532 1.97 18.51 1.83
CA PHE A 532 1.65 17.16 2.29
C PHE A 532 2.73 16.20 1.80
N LEU A 533 3.41 15.55 2.74
CA LEU A 533 4.54 14.67 2.49
C LEU A 533 4.24 13.29 3.09
N SER A 534 4.51 12.23 2.34
CA SER A 534 4.57 10.88 2.91
C SER A 534 5.86 10.69 3.71
N THR A 535 5.77 9.86 4.74
CA THR A 535 6.93 9.34 5.45
C THR A 535 7.08 7.84 5.20
N ASP A 536 8.18 7.28 5.64
CA ASP A 536 8.42 5.83 5.66
C ASP A 536 7.87 5.16 6.94
N VAL A 537 7.18 5.89 7.83
CA VAL A 537 6.55 5.33 9.03
C VAL A 537 5.17 4.73 8.69
N ARG A 538 4.91 3.53 9.22
CA ARG A 538 3.64 2.81 9.12
C ARG A 538 3.12 2.48 10.50
N MET A 539 1.80 2.55 10.66
CA MET A 539 1.13 2.16 11.89
C MET A 539 1.01 0.64 11.99
N ILE A 540 1.25 0.10 13.18
CA ILE A 540 1.21 -1.33 13.51
C ILE A 540 0.08 -1.56 14.52
N PRO A 541 -0.85 -2.51 14.27
CA PRO A 541 -1.88 -2.85 15.24
C PRO A 541 -1.28 -3.61 16.43
N GLU A 542 -2.07 -3.82 17.50
CA GLU A 542 -1.64 -4.56 18.69
C GLU A 542 -1.56 -6.08 18.40
N ILE A 543 -0.57 -6.50 17.62
CA ILE A 543 -0.45 -7.84 17.02
C ILE A 543 -0.52 -8.98 18.05
N ASP A 544 0.09 -8.81 19.22
CA ASP A 544 0.07 -9.82 20.28
C ASP A 544 -1.30 -9.90 20.96
N MET A 545 -1.92 -8.74 21.23
CA MET A 545 -3.24 -8.67 21.87
C MET A 545 -4.34 -9.19 20.94
N ILE A 546 -4.26 -8.86 19.65
CA ILE A 546 -5.19 -9.36 18.62
C ILE A 546 -5.13 -10.88 18.57
N ARG A 547 -3.93 -11.47 18.42
CA ARG A 547 -3.80 -12.93 18.31
C ARG A 547 -4.28 -13.64 19.57
N GLN A 548 -3.95 -13.09 20.74
CA GLN A 548 -4.42 -13.65 22.00
C GLN A 548 -5.94 -13.64 22.08
N LYS A 549 -6.57 -12.51 21.71
CA LYS A 549 -8.04 -12.39 21.70
C LYS A 549 -8.69 -13.34 20.69
N LEU A 550 -8.12 -13.52 19.50
CA LEU A 550 -8.62 -14.50 18.52
C LEU A 550 -8.55 -15.93 19.08
N ARG A 551 -7.44 -16.30 19.72
CA ARG A 551 -7.28 -17.62 20.36
C ARG A 551 -8.28 -17.85 21.49
N ASP A 552 -8.52 -16.83 22.31
CA ASP A 552 -9.47 -16.92 23.41
C ASP A 552 -10.92 -17.08 22.89
N ASN A 553 -11.25 -16.39 21.80
CA ASN A 553 -12.55 -16.55 21.13
C ASN A 553 -12.71 -17.95 20.52
N GLU A 554 -11.68 -18.49 19.85
CA GLU A 554 -11.71 -19.87 19.32
C GLU A 554 -11.93 -20.91 20.41
N LYS A 555 -11.25 -20.77 21.56
CA LYS A 555 -11.42 -21.69 22.69
C LYS A 555 -12.79 -21.58 23.35
N GLY A 556 -13.32 -20.36 23.48
CA GLY A 556 -14.62 -20.10 24.10
C GLY A 556 -15.82 -20.53 23.25
N HIS A 557 -15.61 -20.75 21.95
CA HIS A 557 -16.66 -21.05 20.97
C HIS A 557 -16.38 -22.31 20.15
N ALA A 558 -15.55 -23.22 20.66
CA ALA A 558 -15.13 -24.44 19.97
C ALA A 558 -16.28 -25.36 19.51
N GLU A 559 -17.48 -25.21 20.08
CA GLU A 559 -18.67 -26.01 19.76
C GLU A 559 -19.79 -25.23 19.04
N ASP A 560 -19.60 -23.93 18.75
CA ASP A 560 -20.62 -23.08 18.13
C ASP A 560 -20.06 -22.26 16.96
N GLU A 561 -20.10 -22.85 15.77
CA GLU A 561 -19.66 -22.24 14.50
C GLU A 561 -20.48 -20.99 14.10
N SER A 562 -21.60 -20.69 14.80
CA SER A 562 -22.43 -19.52 14.49
C SER A 562 -21.88 -18.20 15.08
N ILE A 563 -20.90 -18.27 15.99
CA ILE A 563 -20.34 -17.11 16.68
C ILE A 563 -19.15 -16.54 15.91
N SER A 564 -19.17 -15.22 15.63
CA SER A 564 -18.05 -14.57 14.96
C SER A 564 -16.81 -14.52 15.87
N LEU A 565 -15.74 -15.20 15.45
CA LEU A 565 -14.41 -15.13 16.10
C LEU A 565 -13.84 -13.70 16.16
N THR A 566 -14.39 -12.78 15.36
CA THR A 566 -14.00 -11.37 15.29
C THR A 566 -14.82 -10.45 16.20
N GLY A 567 -15.91 -10.98 16.81
CA GLY A 567 -17.06 -10.24 17.33
C GLY A 567 -16.72 -9.11 18.31
N ASP A 568 -15.63 -9.27 19.06
CA ASP A 568 -15.19 -8.28 20.04
C ASP A 568 -14.05 -7.39 19.56
N ILE A 569 -13.28 -7.74 18.53
CA ILE A 569 -12.12 -6.94 18.10
C ILE A 569 -12.58 -5.71 17.31
N ARG A 570 -13.62 -5.89 16.48
CA ARG A 570 -14.15 -4.87 15.56
C ARG A 570 -15.32 -4.08 16.15
N ALA A 571 -15.78 -4.43 17.35
CA ALA A 571 -16.91 -3.76 18.01
C ALA A 571 -16.56 -2.33 18.44
N ARG A 572 -17.60 -1.48 18.48
CA ARG A 572 -17.51 -0.10 18.97
C ARG A 572 -17.11 -0.11 20.46
N GLY A 573 -15.87 0.29 20.76
CA GLY A 573 -15.28 0.28 22.10
C GLY A 573 -13.97 -0.51 22.17
N SER A 574 -13.89 -1.63 21.45
CA SER A 574 -12.72 -2.51 21.47
C SER A 574 -11.72 -2.23 20.35
N TYR A 575 -12.15 -1.66 19.22
CA TYR A 575 -11.21 -1.34 18.14
C TYR A 575 -10.17 -0.30 18.60
N GLU A 576 -10.46 0.55 19.59
CA GLU A 576 -9.48 1.46 20.21
C GLU A 576 -8.38 0.71 20.99
N MET A 577 -8.65 -0.52 21.43
CA MET A 577 -7.67 -1.36 22.12
C MET A 577 -6.82 -2.18 21.16
N TYR A 578 -7.36 -2.58 20.01
CA TYR A 578 -6.69 -3.51 19.09
C TYR A 578 -6.23 -2.86 17.78
N LEU A 579 -7.04 -1.94 17.25
CA LEU A 579 -6.98 -1.42 15.88
C LEU A 579 -6.88 0.12 15.84
N LYS A 580 -6.51 0.76 16.94
CA LYS A 580 -6.28 2.22 17.05
C LYS A 580 -5.34 2.74 15.95
N ALA A 581 -4.29 1.96 15.67
CA ALA A 581 -3.30 2.17 14.62
C ALA A 581 -3.86 2.09 13.18
N CYS A 582 -5.02 1.46 13.00
CA CYS A 582 -5.59 1.14 11.69
C CYS A 582 -6.84 1.95 11.38
N THR A 583 -7.31 2.79 12.29
CA THR A 583 -8.65 3.39 12.23
C THR A 583 -8.64 4.90 12.32
N ASP A 584 -9.61 5.51 11.63
CA ASP A 584 -9.94 6.92 11.68
C ASP A 584 -8.79 7.85 11.21
N VAL A 585 -9.03 9.16 11.23
CA VAL A 585 -7.97 10.15 10.99
C VAL A 585 -7.45 10.61 12.34
N ARG A 586 -6.15 10.48 12.56
CA ARG A 586 -5.51 10.97 13.78
C ARG A 586 -4.33 11.85 13.45
N TYR A 587 -4.09 12.84 14.29
CA TYR A 587 -3.03 13.80 14.06
C TYR A 587 -2.42 14.34 15.35
N SER A 588 -1.21 14.86 15.23
CA SER A 588 -0.48 15.49 16.32
C SER A 588 0.41 16.59 15.78
N TYR A 589 0.73 17.56 16.64
CA TYR A 589 1.68 18.62 16.31
C TYR A 589 3.00 18.35 17.02
N VAL A 590 4.08 18.27 16.25
CA VAL A 590 5.44 18.16 16.76
C VAL A 590 6.22 19.36 16.25
N LYS A 591 6.67 20.21 17.17
CA LYS A 591 7.28 21.51 16.84
C LYS A 591 6.33 22.34 15.96
N SER A 592 6.73 22.66 14.72
CA SER A 592 5.94 23.45 13.76
C SER A 592 5.29 22.61 12.66
N GLU A 593 5.37 21.28 12.74
CA GLU A 593 4.84 20.37 11.72
C GLU A 593 3.67 19.57 12.30
N CYS A 594 2.74 19.18 11.42
CA CYS A 594 1.67 18.28 11.79
C CYS A 594 1.95 16.89 11.23
N TYR A 595 1.83 15.87 12.06
CA TYR A 595 1.94 14.47 11.70
C TYR A 595 0.55 13.86 11.78
N TYR A 596 0.16 13.08 10.78
CA TYR A 596 -1.17 12.48 10.75
C TYR A 596 -1.17 11.15 10.00
N PHE A 597 -2.13 10.29 10.30
CA PHE A 597 -2.37 9.09 9.52
C PHE A 597 -3.87 8.91 9.30
N VAL A 598 -4.18 8.14 8.25
CA VAL A 598 -5.56 7.92 7.81
C VAL A 598 -5.81 6.41 7.72
N GLY A 599 -6.62 5.91 8.63
CA GLY A 599 -7.04 4.51 8.71
C GLY A 599 -8.34 4.20 7.96
N VAL A 600 -8.87 3.00 8.20
CA VAL A 600 -10.25 2.66 7.81
C VAL A 600 -11.24 3.27 8.79
N ARG A 601 -12.49 3.46 8.38
CA ARG A 601 -13.54 3.93 9.30
C ARG A 601 -13.77 2.91 10.41
N GLY A 602 -13.65 3.35 11.66
CA GLY A 602 -13.77 2.46 12.82
C GLY A 602 -15.12 1.74 12.93
N ASP A 603 -16.18 2.28 12.30
CA ASP A 603 -17.53 1.68 12.30
C ASP A 603 -17.83 0.76 11.12
N ASN A 604 -16.85 0.53 10.22
CA ASN A 604 -16.99 -0.33 9.05
C ASN A 604 -15.69 -1.12 8.75
N ILE A 605 -15.04 -1.61 9.81
CA ILE A 605 -13.82 -2.40 9.70
C ILE A 605 -14.15 -3.80 9.17
N ASP A 606 -13.56 -4.16 8.05
CA ASP A 606 -13.66 -5.50 7.47
C ASP A 606 -12.87 -6.54 8.30
N THR A 607 -13.12 -7.84 8.10
CA THR A 607 -12.29 -8.89 8.73
C THR A 607 -10.89 -8.95 8.14
N VAL A 608 -10.66 -8.32 6.99
CA VAL A 608 -9.37 -8.25 6.32
C VAL A 608 -8.98 -6.80 6.05
N LEU A 609 -7.79 -6.41 6.50
CA LEU A 609 -7.13 -5.17 6.11
C LEU A 609 -5.99 -5.50 5.14
N HIS A 610 -6.11 -5.01 3.91
CA HIS A 610 -5.11 -5.26 2.89
C HIS A 610 -3.86 -4.37 3.00
N TRP A 611 -3.89 -3.28 3.79
CA TRP A 611 -2.77 -2.33 3.93
C TRP A 611 -2.71 -1.72 5.34
N SER A 612 -1.54 -1.16 5.68
CA SER A 612 -1.32 -0.36 6.89
C SER A 612 -1.60 1.13 6.64
N ALA A 613 -1.94 1.86 7.71
CA ALA A 613 -2.00 3.32 7.64
C ALA A 613 -0.57 3.88 7.58
N GLY A 614 -0.30 4.71 6.58
CA GLY A 614 0.95 5.46 6.46
C GLY A 614 0.92 6.74 7.27
N LEU A 615 2.03 7.06 7.94
CA LEU A 615 2.20 8.38 8.54
C LEU A 615 2.55 9.39 7.44
N LEU A 616 1.82 10.49 7.46
CA LEU A 616 2.03 11.65 6.62
C LEU A 616 2.44 12.82 7.49
N ARG A 617 3.09 13.79 6.86
CA ARG A 617 3.54 15.03 7.46
C ARG A 617 3.01 16.22 6.65
N ILE A 618 2.47 17.20 7.35
CA ILE A 618 2.13 18.51 6.81
C ILE A 618 3.22 19.48 7.25
N LYS A 619 4.05 19.87 6.30
CA LYS A 619 5.14 20.83 6.49
C LYS A 619 4.68 22.21 6.06
N ARG A 620 4.81 23.19 6.94
CA ARG A 620 4.56 24.60 6.59
C ARG A 620 5.71 25.15 5.74
N LEU A 621 5.40 25.63 4.54
CA LEU A 621 6.36 26.28 3.64
C LEU A 621 6.40 27.80 3.87
N GLU A 622 5.25 28.40 4.15
CA GLU A 622 5.08 29.84 4.33
C GLU A 622 3.98 30.11 5.36
N GLY A 623 4.06 31.27 6.04
CA GLY A 623 3.10 31.70 7.05
C GLY A 623 3.49 31.27 8.48
N SER A 624 2.62 31.59 9.43
CA SER A 624 2.84 31.37 10.87
C SER A 624 1.76 30.53 11.56
N GLU A 625 0.63 30.28 10.90
CA GLU A 625 -0.48 29.53 11.48
C GLU A 625 -0.23 28.02 11.43
N LYS A 626 -0.88 27.28 12.34
CA LYS A 626 -0.95 25.82 12.27
C LYS A 626 -1.90 25.42 11.13
N VAL A 627 -1.82 24.17 10.67
CA VAL A 627 -2.78 23.70 9.65
C VAL A 627 -4.20 23.77 10.21
N PRO A 628 -5.15 24.45 9.53
CA PRO A 628 -6.51 24.55 10.02
C PRO A 628 -7.21 23.19 10.11
N GLU A 629 -8.06 22.99 11.12
CA GLU A 629 -8.79 21.73 11.33
C GLU A 629 -9.68 21.33 10.15
N VAL A 630 -10.21 22.32 9.41
CA VAL A 630 -11.01 22.09 8.20
C VAL A 630 -10.28 21.24 7.15
N VAL A 631 -8.95 21.27 7.13
CA VAL A 631 -8.14 20.45 6.22
C VAL A 631 -8.37 18.96 6.48
N PHE A 632 -8.54 18.55 7.74
CA PHE A 632 -8.88 17.17 8.09
C PHE A 632 -10.34 16.85 7.80
N ASP A 633 -11.26 17.80 8.00
CA ASP A 633 -12.66 17.63 7.58
C ASP A 633 -12.75 17.40 6.06
N MET A 634 -11.91 18.07 5.24
CA MET A 634 -11.88 17.88 3.78
C MET A 634 -11.42 16.47 3.37
N MET A 635 -10.78 15.73 4.28
CA MET A 635 -10.40 14.32 4.08
C MET A 635 -11.54 13.34 4.33
N LEU A 636 -12.65 13.80 4.91
CA LEU A 636 -13.80 12.97 5.27
C LEU A 636 -14.83 12.84 4.16
N ALA A 637 -14.64 13.50 3.00
CA ALA A 637 -15.61 13.57 1.92
C ALA A 637 -16.00 12.19 1.32
N PRO A 638 -17.27 11.75 1.39
CA PRO A 638 -17.68 10.41 0.96
C PRO A 638 -17.72 10.22 -0.56
N PHE A 639 -17.81 11.31 -1.33
CA PHE A 639 -17.90 11.31 -2.79
C PHE A 639 -16.54 11.14 -3.49
N VAL A 640 -15.44 11.30 -2.77
CA VAL A 640 -14.11 10.97 -3.28
C VAL A 640 -13.92 9.47 -3.23
N ARG A 641 -14.18 8.91 -2.05
CA ARG A 641 -14.01 7.49 -1.74
C ARG A 641 -15.11 7.01 -0.83
N LEU A 642 -15.95 6.15 -1.38
CA LEU A 642 -17.07 5.63 -0.62
C LEU A 642 -16.59 4.86 0.61
N ASN A 643 -17.08 5.27 1.78
CA ASN A 643 -16.78 4.66 3.08
C ASN A 643 -15.29 4.62 3.46
N ARG A 644 -14.45 5.47 2.85
CA ARG A 644 -13.03 5.62 3.20
C ARG A 644 -12.68 7.09 3.32
N PHE A 645 -11.62 7.35 4.06
CA PHE A 645 -11.00 8.67 4.12
C PHE A 645 -9.99 8.83 2.99
N THR A 646 -9.65 10.08 2.66
CA THR A 646 -8.57 10.42 1.74
C THR A 646 -7.35 10.89 2.53
N ILE A 647 -6.15 10.69 2.00
CA ILE A 647 -4.92 11.17 2.66
C ILE A 647 -4.65 12.65 2.41
N VAL A 648 -5.34 13.27 1.46
CA VAL A 648 -5.28 14.69 1.11
C VAL A 648 -6.71 15.24 0.97
N PRO A 649 -6.93 16.55 1.14
CA PRO A 649 -8.23 17.19 0.92
C PRO A 649 -8.90 16.80 -0.41
N TYR A 650 -10.23 16.65 -0.41
CA TYR A 650 -10.97 16.28 -1.61
C TYR A 650 -10.77 17.17 -2.85
N PRO A 651 -10.46 18.49 -2.75
CA PRO A 651 -10.25 19.32 -3.94
C PRO A 651 -9.10 18.84 -4.83
N PHE A 652 -8.13 18.08 -4.31
CA PHE A 652 -7.13 17.40 -5.13
C PHE A 652 -7.74 16.42 -6.15
N LYS A 653 -8.89 15.79 -5.85
CA LYS A 653 -9.60 14.94 -6.82
C LYS A 653 -10.13 15.76 -8.00
N TYR A 654 -10.66 16.96 -7.74
CA TYR A 654 -11.13 17.86 -8.79
C TYR A 654 -9.98 18.37 -9.66
N LEU A 655 -8.84 18.70 -9.04
CA LEU A 655 -7.64 19.11 -9.79
C LEU A 655 -7.14 17.98 -10.71
N ARG A 656 -7.03 16.76 -10.20
CA ARG A 656 -6.62 15.59 -11.00
C ARG A 656 -7.62 15.25 -12.11
N GLU A 657 -8.91 15.37 -11.84
CA GLU A 657 -9.93 15.16 -12.87
C GLU A 657 -9.86 16.24 -13.97
N PHE A 658 -9.56 17.49 -13.60
CA PHE A 658 -9.27 18.56 -14.57
C PHE A 658 -8.05 18.22 -15.44
N GLU A 659 -6.94 17.79 -14.82
CA GLU A 659 -5.73 17.39 -15.54
C GLU A 659 -6.00 16.26 -16.54
N LYS A 660 -6.79 15.27 -16.17
CA LYS A 660 -7.21 14.17 -17.06
C LYS A 660 -8.10 14.66 -18.19
N THR A 661 -9.16 15.42 -17.88
CA THR A 661 -10.17 15.86 -18.86
C THR A 661 -9.55 16.76 -19.94
N HIS A 662 -8.49 17.49 -19.61
CA HIS A 662 -7.80 18.40 -20.53
C HIS A 662 -6.58 17.75 -21.21
N GLY A 663 -6.35 16.45 -21.04
CA GLY A 663 -5.22 15.73 -21.65
C GLY A 663 -3.85 16.22 -21.15
N LEU A 664 -3.83 16.81 -19.95
CA LEU A 664 -2.60 17.21 -19.26
C LEU A 664 -1.98 15.98 -18.58
N GLU A 665 -2.82 15.13 -17.99
CA GLU A 665 -2.42 13.83 -17.46
C GLU A 665 -2.57 12.72 -18.50
N ASN A 666 -1.46 12.10 -18.90
CA ASN A 666 -1.43 10.92 -19.77
C ASN A 666 -0.95 9.66 -19.02
N PHE A 667 -0.82 9.75 -17.70
CA PHE A 667 -0.49 8.60 -16.86
C PHE A 667 -1.75 7.78 -16.54
N VAL A 668 -1.72 6.49 -16.85
CA VAL A 668 -2.81 5.55 -16.51
C VAL A 668 -2.25 4.49 -15.56
N PRO A 669 -2.44 4.62 -14.23
CA PRO A 669 -1.99 3.59 -13.31
C PRO A 669 -2.79 2.30 -13.52
N GLU A 670 -2.12 1.13 -13.53
CA GLU A 670 -2.82 -0.16 -13.69
C GLU A 670 -3.82 -0.47 -12.55
N ASP A 671 -3.70 0.22 -11.40
CA ASP A 671 -4.65 0.18 -10.29
C ASP A 671 -4.85 1.59 -9.68
N PRO A 672 -5.97 2.29 -9.97
CA PRO A 672 -6.24 3.65 -9.50
C PRO A 672 -6.42 3.75 -7.97
N SER A 673 -6.48 2.64 -7.26
CA SER A 673 -6.66 2.65 -5.81
C SER A 673 -5.40 3.02 -5.01
N GLU A 674 -4.23 3.10 -5.67
CA GLU A 674 -2.89 3.31 -5.08
C GLU A 674 -2.62 4.75 -4.61
N GLU A 675 -3.05 5.77 -5.36
CA GLU A 675 -2.53 7.13 -5.18
C GLU A 675 -3.24 7.97 -4.09
N GLU A 676 -4.54 7.71 -3.87
CA GLU A 676 -5.36 8.51 -2.94
C GLU A 676 -5.53 7.84 -1.55
N THR A 677 -5.00 6.63 -1.35
CA THR A 677 -5.09 5.84 -0.09
C THR A 677 -3.90 6.03 0.82
N GLY A 678 -2.79 6.61 0.33
CA GLY A 678 -1.50 6.34 0.96
C GLY A 678 -1.13 4.86 0.90
N LYS A 679 -1.73 4.09 -0.04
CA LYS A 679 -1.18 2.81 -0.50
C LYS A 679 0.13 3.15 -1.21
N ASP A 680 1.17 3.37 -0.43
CA ASP A 680 2.34 2.56 -0.73
C ASP A 680 1.87 1.15 -0.41
N ARG A 681 1.48 0.43 -1.45
CA ARG A 681 1.82 -0.98 -1.48
C ARG A 681 3.30 -0.98 -1.19
N GLU A 682 3.69 -1.18 0.07
CA GLU A 682 5.07 -1.29 0.49
C GLU A 682 5.76 -2.04 -0.62
N ASN A 683 6.56 -1.33 -1.41
CA ASN A 683 7.57 -1.97 -2.18
C ASN A 683 7.09 -3.30 -2.81
N GLN A 684 5.99 -3.27 -3.57
CA GLN A 684 5.76 -4.28 -4.61
C GLN A 684 6.84 -4.02 -5.64
N TRP A 685 8.08 -4.33 -5.27
CA TRP A 685 9.26 -4.19 -6.09
C TRP A 685 9.12 -5.23 -7.18
N THR A 686 8.62 -4.82 -8.35
CA THR A 686 9.37 -5.16 -9.56
C THR A 686 10.68 -4.40 -9.50
N LEU A 687 11.71 -5.07 -9.98
CA LEU A 687 13.08 -4.90 -9.57
C LEU A 687 13.76 -3.79 -10.37
N ASP A 688 13.13 -2.63 -10.57
CA ASP A 688 13.69 -1.61 -11.47
C ASP A 688 14.44 -0.47 -10.76
N MET A 689 14.50 -0.47 -9.42
CA MET A 689 15.56 0.25 -8.69
C MET A 689 16.86 -0.56 -8.53
N PHE A 690 17.13 -1.48 -9.45
CA PHE A 690 18.44 -2.13 -9.56
C PHE A 690 19.15 -1.48 -10.73
N GLY A 691 19.81 -0.37 -10.43
CA GLY A 691 20.44 0.51 -11.40
C GLY A 691 21.02 -0.20 -12.62
N LEU A 692 20.43 0.13 -13.76
CA LEU A 692 21.20 0.75 -14.81
C LEU A 692 21.12 2.27 -14.64
#